data_AF-A0ABD3F8I6-F1
#
_entry.id   AF-A0ABD3F8I6-F1
#
_cell.length_a   1.000
_cell.length_b   1.000
_cell.length_c   1.000
_cell.angle_alpha   90.00
_cell.angle_beta   90.00
_cell.angle_gamma   90.00
#
_symmetry.space_group_name_H-M   'P 1'
#
loop_
_entity.id
_entity.type
_entity.pdbx_description
1 polymer ?
#
loop_
_entity_poly.entity_id
_entity_poly.type
_entity_poly.pdbx_seq_one_letter_code
_entity_poly.pdbx_strand_id
1 'polypeptide(L)'
;MASTRHVSRWRLCRPSQDSDSTETSSCSSLTVHQAAATISSAAPPVSLRYLNEFVGKLHCAPALLQHGLFPDAKEVTESMALFNAVRRYIEPKDEAKATNKDCKHDGIVVVGDGNTPRTAAMFAFRMRGWKCYSVDPAMEKGTSARSKGWADVANLVVVRNKIENVRIALRRAIVVLVHAHVTLDQALSAVQAEQVCGVVTLPCCNWYGQQEMLFKRGPDLVYDDFSVLSDHREIRLWVGDNSSQGSGDVNTSHADLSLVSSVMKGCVRKELIPTSDVSEASTQNTDNLTEDLRKRHDGVLDFIGDNLGELARDASSMSEEEYMAEEQTIGSSLPSAVASHLSTDTHVLALGWHPRRLAVRLLLRDRYTNVYTISLAEEMSFSADDSGKRGTKTLKLQLHKCTVDLDTEEENEDEALKLEPCGHFTLQSSFAIPRTDIDEVEEETITVVFENEGAQHPPLTCVLDAGFLFRGFRGRVKKDPSFFRLLCRTLDQFVSVCGSPPTTDRSASLVCLTPRKQWRKKEFLTHSDLGYDVQSLIATRKQFPGTPVYVYCCFKRQTLSPATIEPSKPEETNTIARDSALETWLELEKELNTRQSELKGRLLVIDSPEARVKAAQDQEQAVAEATEHSELRKIYVQVTGEITRVRRFSNGMAFLSLELAGSGYDRPLQVFLQRDTLGWSPMLFTKVVSLFRKGDELVAVGFMARNARGHSMLQVEALSLARTGEYEAYN
;
A
#
# COMPACT_ATOMS: atom_id res chain seq x y z
N MET A 1 -1.49 -22.61 14.24
CA MET A 1 -0.91 -21.67 13.25
C MET A 1 0.61 -21.72 13.37
N ALA A 2 1.29 -22.44 12.48
CA ALA A 2 2.73 -22.40 12.39
C ALA A 2 3.11 -21.21 11.52
N SER A 3 3.58 -20.12 12.14
CA SER A 3 4.13 -18.97 11.44
C SER A 3 5.38 -19.41 10.70
N THR A 4 5.36 -19.35 9.37
CA THR A 4 6.57 -19.44 8.53
C THR A 4 7.58 -18.42 9.07
N ARG A 5 8.66 -18.90 9.71
CA ARG A 5 9.73 -18.06 10.24
C ARG A 5 10.25 -17.15 9.13
N HIS A 6 10.00 -15.85 9.29
CA HIS A 6 10.51 -14.81 8.40
C HIS A 6 12.05 -14.82 8.40
N VAL A 7 12.66 -14.84 7.21
CA VAL A 7 14.12 -14.88 7.06
C VAL A 7 14.62 -13.46 6.79
N SER A 8 15.06 -12.78 7.85
CA SER A 8 15.93 -11.61 7.69
C SER A 8 17.26 -12.07 7.08
N ARG A 9 17.81 -11.31 6.13
CA ARG A 9 19.16 -11.53 5.57
C ARG A 9 20.27 -11.24 6.58
N TRP A 10 19.90 -10.68 7.74
CA TRP A 10 20.79 -10.30 8.83
C TRP A 10 20.80 -11.41 9.89
N ARG A 11 21.96 -12.01 10.14
CA ARG A 11 22.11 -13.06 11.17
C ARG A 11 22.60 -12.47 12.49
N LEU A 12 22.13 -13.05 13.59
CA LEU A 12 22.61 -12.72 14.94
C LEU A 12 24.12 -13.00 15.03
N CYS A 13 24.88 -12.02 15.51
CA CYS A 13 26.30 -12.22 15.82
C CYS A 13 26.38 -13.30 16.92
N ARG A 14 27.13 -14.39 16.68
CA ARG A 14 27.45 -15.34 17.74
C ARG A 14 28.44 -14.65 18.69
N PRO A 15 28.31 -14.80 20.02
CA PRO A 15 29.38 -14.44 20.93
C PRO A 15 30.65 -15.16 20.48
N SER A 16 31.80 -14.49 20.49
CA SER A 16 33.09 -15.16 20.32
C SER A 16 33.16 -16.29 21.35
N GLN A 17 33.37 -17.52 20.88
CA GLN A 17 33.90 -18.55 21.76
C GLN A 17 35.33 -18.12 22.02
N ASP A 18 35.55 -17.45 23.15
CA ASP A 18 36.89 -17.23 23.65
C ASP A 18 37.53 -18.61 23.82
N SER A 19 38.54 -18.87 22.98
CA SER A 19 39.43 -19.99 23.13
C SER A 19 40.25 -19.74 24.39
N ASP A 20 39.84 -20.37 25.50
CA ASP A 20 40.68 -20.55 26.66
C ASP A 20 41.97 -21.27 26.23
N SER A 21 43.09 -20.55 26.22
CA SER A 21 44.40 -21.14 26.31
C SER A 21 45.03 -20.81 27.65
N THR A 22 45.11 -21.87 28.47
CA THR A 22 46.12 -22.14 29.49
C THR A 22 46.19 -21.23 30.70
N GLU A 23 45.67 -21.72 31.84
CA GLU A 23 46.48 -21.84 33.06
C GLU A 23 45.94 -22.96 33.98
N THR A 24 46.87 -23.80 34.43
CA THR A 24 46.73 -24.99 35.26
C THR A 24 46.34 -24.67 36.71
N SER A 25 45.50 -25.51 37.35
CA SER A 25 45.85 -26.26 38.59
C SER A 25 44.64 -26.78 39.41
N SER A 26 44.64 -28.12 39.58
CA SER A 26 44.31 -28.94 40.77
C SER A 26 42.91 -29.03 41.41
N CYS A 27 42.44 -30.29 41.46
CA CYS A 27 41.61 -30.98 42.48
C CYS A 27 40.15 -30.50 42.71
N SER A 28 39.14 -31.35 42.86
CA SER A 28 39.07 -32.77 43.20
C SER A 28 37.69 -33.36 42.86
N SER A 29 37.71 -34.64 42.53
CA SER A 29 36.64 -35.60 42.27
C SER A 29 35.34 -35.49 43.09
N LEU A 30 34.19 -35.65 42.42
CA LEU A 30 33.07 -36.51 42.85
C LEU A 30 32.26 -36.94 41.60
N THR A 31 32.31 -38.22 41.28
CA THR A 31 31.50 -38.91 40.26
C THR A 31 30.09 -39.19 40.76
N VAL A 32 29.07 -38.74 40.03
CA VAL A 32 27.73 -39.34 40.00
C VAL A 32 27.24 -39.39 38.55
N HIS A 33 26.62 -40.52 38.22
CA HIS A 33 26.23 -41.00 36.90
C HIS A 33 25.38 -40.04 36.04
N GLN A 34 25.78 -39.94 34.77
CA GLN A 34 24.94 -40.06 33.56
C GLN A 34 23.63 -39.26 33.51
N ALA A 35 23.68 -38.11 32.84
CA ALA A 35 22.66 -37.71 31.87
C ALA A 35 23.38 -36.98 30.72
N ALA A 36 23.32 -37.54 29.51
CA ALA A 36 23.65 -36.80 28.31
C ALA A 36 22.62 -35.67 28.18
N ALA A 37 22.94 -34.52 28.76
CA ALA A 37 22.17 -33.31 28.61
C ALA A 37 22.39 -32.82 27.19
N THR A 38 21.47 -33.19 26.31
CA THR A 38 21.17 -32.51 25.06
C THR A 38 21.22 -31.01 25.34
N ILE A 39 22.17 -30.30 24.72
CA ILE A 39 22.30 -28.86 24.84
C ILE A 39 21.00 -28.26 24.30
N SER A 40 20.11 -27.90 25.23
CA SER A 40 18.87 -27.20 24.96
C SER A 40 19.23 -25.89 24.27
N SER A 41 18.66 -25.67 23.08
CA SER A 41 18.67 -24.39 22.39
C SER A 41 18.05 -23.35 23.32
N ALA A 42 18.90 -22.60 24.05
CA ALA A 42 18.43 -21.59 24.98
C ALA A 42 17.50 -20.62 24.24
N ALA A 43 16.23 -20.60 24.64
CA ALA A 43 15.26 -19.64 24.14
C ALA A 43 15.84 -18.23 24.37
N PRO A 44 15.79 -17.34 23.38
CA PRO A 44 16.36 -16.01 23.53
C PRO A 44 15.67 -15.28 24.69
N PRO A 45 16.42 -14.54 25.53
CA PRO A 45 15.91 -14.03 26.80
C PRO A 45 14.91 -12.89 26.55
N VAL A 46 13.61 -13.19 26.72
CA VAL A 46 12.55 -12.19 26.74
C VAL A 46 12.80 -11.23 27.91
N SER A 47 12.80 -9.93 27.63
CA SER A 47 13.07 -8.87 28.61
C SER A 47 11.84 -7.97 28.76
N LEU A 48 11.44 -7.65 29.99
CA LEU A 48 10.35 -6.69 30.25
C LEU A 48 10.87 -5.26 30.48
N ARG A 49 12.11 -4.95 30.05
CA ARG A 49 12.76 -3.65 30.29
C ARG A 49 11.89 -2.47 29.92
N TYR A 50 11.27 -2.48 28.74
CA TYR A 50 10.47 -1.35 28.26
C TYR A 50 9.17 -1.16 29.04
N LEU A 51 8.50 -2.25 29.45
CA LEU A 51 7.33 -2.13 30.32
C LEU A 51 7.71 -1.62 31.71
N ASN A 52 8.81 -2.11 32.28
CA ASN A 52 9.31 -1.63 33.57
C ASN A 52 9.71 -0.16 33.50
N GLU A 53 10.35 0.28 32.41
CA GLU A 53 10.67 1.68 32.19
C GLU A 53 9.42 2.54 32.01
N PHE A 54 8.46 2.08 31.20
CA PHE A 54 7.22 2.79 30.93
C PHE A 54 6.38 2.99 32.21
N VAL A 55 6.11 1.91 32.95
CA VAL A 55 5.26 1.99 34.15
C VAL A 55 6.01 2.59 35.35
N GLY A 56 7.30 2.24 35.52
CA GLY A 56 8.03 2.56 36.75
C GLY A 56 8.86 3.83 36.71
N LYS A 57 9.27 4.31 35.52
CA LYS A 57 10.22 5.44 35.39
C LYS A 57 9.70 6.58 34.52
N LEU A 58 8.79 6.31 33.60
CA LEU A 58 8.35 7.30 32.63
C LEU A 58 7.24 8.19 33.22
N HIS A 59 7.59 9.41 33.65
CA HIS A 59 6.62 10.34 34.25
C HIS A 59 5.43 10.70 33.37
N CYS A 60 5.56 10.64 32.04
CA CYS A 60 4.46 10.89 31.11
C CYS A 60 3.58 9.66 30.84
N ALA A 61 3.92 8.47 31.37
CA ALA A 61 3.13 7.26 31.14
C ALA A 61 1.65 7.39 31.57
N PRO A 62 1.31 8.01 32.73
CA PRO A 62 -0.09 8.22 33.09
C PRO A 62 -0.85 9.06 32.05
N ALA A 63 -0.24 10.13 31.53
CA ALA A 63 -0.85 10.96 30.49
C ALA A 63 -1.02 10.19 29.18
N LEU A 64 0.01 9.47 28.73
CA LEU A 64 -0.04 8.63 27.54
C LEU A 64 -1.15 7.56 27.62
N LEU A 65 -1.33 6.94 28.80
CA LEU A 65 -2.41 5.98 29.04
C LEU A 65 -3.78 6.65 29.09
N GLN A 66 -3.89 7.85 29.69
CA GLN A 66 -5.14 8.62 29.75
C GLN A 66 -5.62 9.03 28.35
N HIS A 67 -4.71 9.29 27.42
CA HIS A 67 -5.03 9.56 26.02
C HIS A 67 -5.50 8.31 25.25
N GLY A 68 -5.44 7.11 25.83
CA GLY A 68 -5.93 5.89 25.18
C GLY A 68 -5.17 5.50 23.91
N LEU A 69 -3.87 5.83 23.86
CA LEU A 69 -3.03 5.65 22.67
C LEU A 69 -2.72 4.17 22.41
N PHE A 70 -2.38 3.42 23.46
CA PHE A 70 -1.88 2.05 23.34
C PHE A 70 -3.00 1.02 23.59
N PRO A 71 -3.28 0.11 22.64
CA PRO A 71 -4.26 -0.95 22.84
C PRO A 71 -3.72 -2.08 23.73
N ASP A 72 -2.41 -2.35 23.70
CA ASP A 72 -1.79 -3.45 24.42
C ASP A 72 -0.29 -3.17 24.73
N ALA A 73 0.33 -4.11 25.44
CA ALA A 73 1.73 -4.04 25.85
C ALA A 73 2.72 -4.14 24.67
N LYS A 74 2.35 -4.82 23.58
CA LYS A 74 3.20 -4.94 22.38
C LYS A 74 3.47 -3.55 21.81
N GLU A 75 2.41 -2.78 21.57
CA GLU A 75 2.52 -1.44 20.98
C GLU A 75 3.30 -0.46 21.88
N VAL A 76 3.20 -0.60 23.21
CA VAL A 76 4.03 0.14 24.18
C VAL A 76 5.51 -0.19 23.98
N THR A 77 5.85 -1.48 23.92
CA THR A 77 7.26 -1.90 23.81
C THR A 77 7.89 -1.56 22.45
N GLU A 78 7.13 -1.60 21.35
CA GLU A 78 7.61 -1.19 20.02
C GLU A 78 7.90 0.32 19.98
N SER A 79 6.99 1.13 20.51
CA SER A 79 7.18 2.58 20.61
C SER A 79 8.41 2.89 21.45
N MET A 80 8.49 2.34 22.67
CA MET A 80 9.62 2.53 23.58
C MET A 80 10.96 2.12 22.97
N ALA A 81 10.98 1.07 22.13
CA ALA A 81 12.18 0.62 21.46
C ALA A 81 12.68 1.63 20.42
N LEU A 82 11.77 2.17 19.61
CA LEU A 82 12.09 3.22 18.63
C LEU A 82 12.56 4.51 19.32
N PHE A 83 11.92 4.93 20.41
CA PHE A 83 12.38 6.06 21.21
C PHE A 83 13.76 5.80 21.83
N ASN A 84 13.99 4.59 22.32
CA ASN A 84 15.30 4.22 22.87
C ASN A 84 16.40 4.21 21.79
N ALA A 85 16.09 3.82 20.56
CA ALA A 85 17.02 3.91 19.43
C ALA A 85 17.34 5.37 19.10
N VAL A 86 16.31 6.21 18.94
CA VAL A 86 16.48 7.64 18.63
C VAL A 86 17.28 8.36 19.70
N ARG A 87 16.92 8.25 20.99
CA ARG A 87 17.59 8.97 22.09
C ARG A 87 19.06 8.62 22.27
N ARG A 88 19.49 7.44 21.78
CA ARG A 88 20.86 6.95 21.96
C ARG A 88 21.74 7.19 20.74
N TYR A 89 21.20 6.95 19.56
CA TYR A 89 22.00 6.86 18.34
C TYR A 89 21.82 8.07 17.41
N ILE A 90 20.70 8.80 17.51
CA ILE A 90 20.35 9.85 16.54
C ILE A 90 20.26 11.22 17.19
N GLU A 91 19.63 11.32 18.37
CA GLU A 91 19.37 12.60 19.03
C GLU A 91 20.69 13.38 19.25
N PRO A 92 20.87 14.55 18.60
CA PRO A 92 22.08 15.36 18.78
C PRO A 92 22.11 15.90 20.21
N LYS A 93 23.22 15.76 20.96
CA LYS A 93 23.32 16.32 22.32
C LYS A 93 23.61 17.83 22.32
N ASP A 94 23.91 18.42 21.17
CA ASP A 94 24.25 19.84 21.08
C ASP A 94 23.00 20.73 21.06
N GLU A 95 22.92 21.62 22.05
CA GLU A 95 22.00 22.76 22.09
C GLU A 95 22.44 23.85 21.10
N ALA A 96 22.38 23.57 19.79
CA ALA A 96 22.57 24.60 18.79
C ALA A 96 21.36 25.55 18.82
N LYS A 97 21.49 26.65 19.57
CA LYS A 97 20.49 27.73 19.64
C LYS A 97 20.18 28.24 18.24
N ALA A 98 18.90 28.20 17.86
CA ALA A 98 18.39 28.80 16.63
C ALA A 98 18.74 30.29 16.59
N THR A 99 19.66 30.67 15.71
CA THR A 99 20.13 32.06 15.55
C THR A 99 19.62 32.74 14.29
N ASN A 100 18.80 32.08 13.46
CA ASN A 100 18.23 32.69 12.26
C ASN A 100 16.70 32.79 12.34
N LYS A 101 16.20 33.97 11.95
CA LYS A 101 14.79 34.36 11.91
C LYS A 101 13.99 33.73 10.76
N ASP A 102 14.59 32.82 9.99
CA ASP A 102 13.93 32.09 8.90
C ASP A 102 13.42 30.70 9.36
N CYS A 103 12.36 30.75 10.16
CA CYS A 103 11.10 29.98 10.08
C CYS A 103 11.00 28.48 9.73
N LYS A 104 11.91 27.58 10.13
CA LYS A 104 11.63 26.11 10.16
C LYS A 104 11.97 25.47 11.51
N HIS A 105 11.12 24.56 11.99
CA HIS A 105 11.31 23.86 13.26
C HIS A 105 11.95 22.48 13.06
N ASP A 106 12.53 21.93 14.12
CA ASP A 106 13.00 20.53 14.13
C ASP A 106 11.82 19.59 14.27
N GLY A 107 11.82 18.48 13.53
CA GLY A 107 10.69 17.55 13.53
C GLY A 107 11.04 16.08 13.49
N ILE A 108 10.12 15.28 14.01
CA ILE A 108 10.16 13.83 14.00
C ILE A 108 8.97 13.35 13.18
N VAL A 109 9.22 12.62 12.11
CA VAL A 109 8.18 12.10 11.22
C VAL A 109 8.04 10.61 11.47
N VAL A 110 6.94 10.22 12.10
CA VAL A 110 6.58 8.84 12.40
C VAL A 110 5.61 8.35 11.33
N VAL A 111 6.03 7.35 10.57
CA VAL A 111 5.25 6.73 9.48
C VAL A 111 4.81 5.34 9.92
N GLY A 112 3.53 5.01 9.72
CA GLY A 112 2.98 3.69 10.06
C GLY A 112 2.49 3.55 11.51
N ASP A 113 2.24 4.68 12.20
CA ASP A 113 1.90 4.72 13.63
C ASP A 113 0.59 3.97 14.00
N GLY A 114 -0.24 3.66 12.99
CA GLY A 114 -1.47 2.90 13.11
C GLY A 114 -2.71 3.78 13.27
N ASN A 115 -3.69 3.28 14.03
CA ASN A 115 -4.98 3.96 14.21
C ASN A 115 -4.94 5.10 15.24
N THR A 116 -3.90 5.17 16.06
CA THR A 116 -3.63 6.21 17.05
C THR A 116 -2.20 6.68 16.91
N PRO A 117 -1.84 7.92 17.29
CA PRO A 117 -0.49 8.45 17.13
C PRO A 117 0.45 7.99 18.25
N ARG A 118 0.65 6.68 18.39
CA ARG A 118 1.28 6.03 19.56
C ARG A 118 2.73 6.47 19.76
N THR A 119 3.54 6.21 18.75
CA THR A 119 4.96 6.45 18.74
C THR A 119 5.22 7.95 18.64
N ALA A 120 4.50 8.66 17.77
CA ALA A 120 4.63 10.11 17.62
C ALA A 120 4.27 10.88 18.91
N ALA A 121 3.18 10.51 19.59
CA ALA A 121 2.82 11.12 20.86
C ALA A 121 3.89 10.86 21.92
N MET A 122 4.43 9.64 21.99
CA MET A 122 5.51 9.34 22.93
C MET A 122 6.75 10.21 22.67
N PHE A 123 7.10 10.47 21.42
CA PHE A 123 8.13 11.45 21.08
C PHE A 123 7.74 12.87 21.50
N ALA A 124 6.50 13.31 21.24
CA ALA A 124 6.01 14.65 21.60
C ALA A 124 6.11 14.92 23.12
N PHE A 125 5.85 13.91 23.95
CA PHE A 125 6.00 14.01 25.41
C PHE A 125 7.45 14.00 25.89
N ARG A 126 8.40 13.46 25.10
CA ARG A 126 9.76 13.18 25.56
C ARG A 126 10.82 14.06 24.94
N MET A 127 10.65 14.50 23.69
CA MET A 127 11.62 15.29 22.94
C MET A 127 11.18 16.75 22.86
N ARG A 128 11.70 17.56 23.79
CA ARG A 128 11.38 19.00 23.85
C ARG A 128 11.98 19.73 22.65
N GLY A 129 11.20 20.65 22.07
CA GLY A 129 11.64 21.46 20.92
C GLY A 129 11.53 20.76 19.57
N TRP A 130 11.07 19.51 19.53
CA TRP A 130 10.81 18.76 18.30
C TRP A 130 9.30 18.63 18.06
N LYS A 131 8.84 19.00 16.87
CA LYS A 131 7.45 18.80 16.44
C LYS A 131 7.30 17.39 15.88
N CYS A 132 6.33 16.64 16.38
CA CYS A 132 6.15 15.23 16.05
C CYS A 132 4.97 15.07 15.08
N TYR A 133 5.21 14.44 13.93
CA TYR A 133 4.22 14.17 12.91
C TYR A 133 3.90 12.68 12.91
N SER A 134 2.63 12.33 13.12
CA SER A 134 2.14 10.95 13.02
C SER A 134 1.40 10.77 11.70
N VAL A 135 1.95 9.98 10.79
CA VAL A 135 1.44 9.81 9.42
C VAL A 135 1.01 8.37 9.18
N ASP A 136 -0.30 8.16 9.07
CA ASP A 136 -0.86 6.85 8.74
C ASP A 136 -2.25 6.95 8.10
N PRO A 137 -2.54 6.28 6.96
CA PRO A 137 -3.88 6.26 6.38
C PRO A 137 -4.93 5.57 7.27
N ALA A 138 -4.53 4.69 8.19
CA ALA A 138 -5.37 3.99 9.15
C ALA A 138 -5.71 4.83 10.40
N MET A 139 -5.11 6.02 10.55
CA MET A 139 -5.35 6.91 11.68
C MET A 139 -6.85 7.16 11.89
N GLU A 140 -7.31 7.21 13.14
CA GLU A 140 -8.73 7.40 13.46
C GLU A 140 -9.21 8.81 13.04
N LYS A 141 -10.48 8.93 12.63
CA LYS A 141 -11.08 10.24 12.31
C LYS A 141 -11.23 11.04 13.60
N GLY A 142 -10.89 12.34 13.58
CA GLY A 142 -11.00 13.31 14.68
C GLY A 142 -12.40 13.55 15.28
N THR A 143 -13.35 12.67 15.02
CA THR A 143 -14.75 12.75 15.48
C THR A 143 -15.05 11.84 16.67
N SER A 144 -14.19 10.88 16.99
CA SER A 144 -14.41 9.97 18.13
C SER A 144 -13.95 10.56 19.45
N ALA A 145 -14.53 10.11 20.57
CA ALA A 145 -14.10 10.51 21.92
C ALA A 145 -12.61 10.21 22.16
N ARG A 146 -12.10 9.12 21.58
CA ARG A 146 -10.70 8.73 21.65
C ARG A 146 -9.80 9.72 20.89
N SER A 147 -10.20 10.09 19.68
CA SER A 147 -9.48 11.05 18.84
C SER A 147 -9.41 12.47 19.38
N LYS A 148 -10.42 12.90 20.15
CA LYS A 148 -10.38 14.16 20.90
C LYS A 148 -9.32 14.13 22.00
N GLY A 149 -9.08 12.96 22.58
CA GLY A 149 -8.14 12.77 23.68
C GLY A 149 -6.72 13.22 23.32
N TRP A 150 -6.21 12.89 22.13
CA TRP A 150 -4.84 13.23 21.72
C TRP A 150 -4.74 14.44 20.79
N ALA A 151 -5.85 15.11 20.45
CA ALA A 151 -5.83 16.34 19.65
C ALA A 151 -5.11 17.49 20.38
N ASP A 152 -5.13 17.46 21.73
CA ASP A 152 -4.56 18.50 22.59
C ASP A 152 -3.10 18.22 22.99
N VAL A 153 -2.48 17.15 22.48
CA VAL A 153 -1.08 16.84 22.79
C VAL A 153 -0.19 17.90 22.13
N ALA A 154 0.50 18.69 22.94
CA ALA A 154 1.38 19.74 22.47
C ALA A 154 2.48 19.18 21.55
N ASN A 155 2.77 19.89 20.46
CA ASN A 155 3.77 19.55 19.46
C ASN A 155 3.49 18.25 18.68
N LEU A 156 2.27 17.69 18.74
CA LEU A 156 1.86 16.55 17.92
C LEU A 156 0.99 17.01 16.75
N VAL A 157 1.33 16.57 15.54
CA VAL A 157 0.56 16.74 14.31
C VAL A 157 0.12 15.37 13.84
N VAL A 158 -1.19 15.16 13.73
CA VAL A 158 -1.77 13.87 13.32
C VAL A 158 -2.27 13.96 11.89
N VAL A 159 -1.81 13.02 11.06
CA VAL A 159 -1.99 13.04 9.60
C VAL A 159 -2.61 11.73 9.16
N ARG A 160 -3.90 11.78 8.85
CA ARG A 160 -4.63 10.63 8.32
C ARG A 160 -4.44 10.50 6.82
N ASN A 161 -3.24 10.14 6.39
CA ASN A 161 -2.91 10.04 4.99
C ASN A 161 -1.74 9.08 4.75
N LYS A 162 -1.58 8.68 3.49
CA LYS A 162 -0.36 8.04 3.02
C LYS A 162 0.80 9.03 3.07
N ILE A 163 1.99 8.61 3.48
CA ILE A 163 3.17 9.48 3.54
C ILE A 163 3.56 10.02 2.16
N GLU A 164 3.31 9.24 1.10
CA GLU A 164 3.55 9.62 -0.29
C GLU A 164 2.74 10.85 -0.71
N ASN A 165 1.61 11.07 -0.02
CA ASN A 165 0.68 12.18 -0.21
C ASN A 165 0.87 13.30 0.82
N VAL A 166 1.97 13.30 1.57
CA VAL A 166 2.25 14.31 2.58
C VAL A 166 3.55 15.02 2.21
N ARG A 167 3.67 16.31 2.55
CA ARG A 167 4.91 17.05 2.53
C ARG A 167 5.12 17.70 3.88
N ILE A 168 6.33 17.58 4.40
CA ILE A 168 6.71 18.10 5.71
C ILE A 168 8.03 18.83 5.53
N ALA A 169 8.05 20.12 5.80
CA ALA A 169 9.23 20.94 5.69
C ALA A 169 9.79 21.22 7.09
N LEU A 170 11.03 20.83 7.32
CA LEU A 170 11.68 20.84 8.62
C LEU A 170 13.07 21.49 8.51
N ARG A 171 13.60 21.92 9.64
CA ARG A 171 15.02 22.28 9.73
C ARG A 171 15.84 21.00 9.84
N ARG A 172 15.67 20.28 10.95
CA ARG A 172 16.22 18.94 11.16
C ARG A 172 15.11 17.91 11.21
N ALA A 173 15.33 16.76 10.58
CA ALA A 173 14.36 15.66 10.56
C ALA A 173 14.93 14.38 11.18
N ILE A 174 14.12 13.72 12.00
CA ILE A 174 14.29 12.31 12.36
C ILE A 174 13.11 11.55 11.76
N VAL A 175 13.37 10.53 10.95
CA VAL A 175 12.30 9.75 10.32
C VAL A 175 12.21 8.38 10.98
N VAL A 176 11.03 8.03 11.48
CA VAL A 176 10.78 6.79 12.20
C VAL A 176 9.71 6.00 11.46
N LEU A 177 10.04 4.79 11.02
CA LEU A 177 9.11 3.89 10.34
C LEU A 177 8.76 2.76 11.31
N VAL A 178 7.53 2.75 11.80
CA VAL A 178 7.01 1.71 12.69
C VAL A 178 5.99 0.90 11.91
N HIS A 179 6.29 -0.36 11.60
CA HIS A 179 5.43 -1.20 10.75
C HIS A 179 5.03 -0.55 9.42
N ALA A 180 5.83 0.39 8.92
CA ALA A 180 5.46 1.20 7.77
C ALA A 180 5.49 0.38 6.49
N HIS A 181 4.42 0.47 5.70
CA HIS A 181 4.30 -0.23 4.42
C HIS A 181 4.76 0.63 3.24
N VAL A 182 5.97 1.17 3.34
CA VAL A 182 6.62 2.01 2.33
C VAL A 182 8.13 1.77 2.33
N THR A 183 8.80 2.10 1.24
CA THR A 183 10.28 2.13 1.19
C THR A 183 10.80 3.34 1.97
N LEU A 184 12.08 3.30 2.35
CA LEU A 184 12.74 4.42 3.03
C LEU A 184 12.73 5.68 2.15
N ASP A 185 12.99 5.51 0.84
CA ASP A 185 13.01 6.61 -0.13
C ASP A 185 11.62 7.26 -0.29
N GLN A 186 10.55 6.45 -0.29
CA GLN A 186 9.18 6.97 -0.32
C GLN A 186 8.87 7.82 0.92
N ALA A 187 9.24 7.34 2.11
CA ALA A 187 9.04 8.10 3.34
C ALA A 187 9.84 9.41 3.37
N LEU A 188 11.10 9.38 2.93
CA LEU A 188 11.96 10.56 2.90
C LEU A 188 11.58 11.55 1.81
N SER A 189 11.01 11.10 0.69
CA SER A 189 10.52 12.00 -0.38
C SER A 189 9.42 12.96 0.10
N ALA A 190 8.75 12.63 1.20
CA ALA A 190 7.77 13.48 1.85
C ALA A 190 8.39 14.53 2.79
N VAL A 191 9.68 14.43 3.11
CA VAL A 191 10.35 15.25 4.13
C VAL A 191 11.39 16.15 3.49
N GLN A 192 11.11 17.45 3.46
CA GLN A 192 12.06 18.48 3.02
C GLN A 192 12.77 19.08 4.23
N ALA A 193 13.90 18.50 4.61
CA ALA A 193 14.72 18.97 5.73
C ALA A 193 16.04 19.60 5.25
N GLU A 194 16.57 20.57 6.00
CA GLU A 194 17.94 21.05 5.79
C GLU A 194 18.96 19.97 6.20
N GLN A 195 18.59 19.13 7.17
CA GLN A 195 19.39 18.01 7.62
C GLN A 195 18.49 16.85 8.07
N VAL A 196 18.74 15.65 7.56
CA VAL A 196 18.20 14.41 8.14
C VAL A 196 19.17 13.88 9.20
N CYS A 197 18.80 13.99 10.48
CA CYS A 197 19.64 13.54 11.60
C CYS A 197 19.76 12.01 11.63
N GLY A 198 18.69 11.30 11.24
CA GLY A 198 18.72 9.85 11.12
C GLY A 198 17.36 9.24 10.80
N VAL A 199 17.41 7.96 10.44
CA VAL A 199 16.26 7.13 10.11
C VAL A 199 16.26 5.90 11.00
N VAL A 200 15.12 5.56 11.60
CA VAL A 200 14.95 4.31 12.37
C VAL A 200 13.78 3.54 11.81
N THR A 201 13.96 2.24 11.61
CA THR A 201 12.89 1.36 11.13
C THR A 201 12.70 0.18 12.07
N LEU A 202 11.43 -0.17 12.29
CA LEU A 202 10.98 -1.46 12.82
C LEU A 202 10.11 -2.11 11.73
N PRO A 203 10.72 -2.78 10.74
CA PRO A 203 10.02 -3.36 9.60
C PRO A 203 9.14 -4.53 10.01
N CYS A 204 8.09 -4.79 9.23
CA CYS A 204 7.19 -5.92 9.42
C CYS A 204 6.71 -6.52 8.10
N CYS A 205 5.94 -7.61 8.20
CA CYS A 205 5.41 -8.34 7.06
C CYS A 205 6.53 -8.67 6.05
N ASN A 206 6.40 -8.23 4.80
CA ASN A 206 7.41 -8.38 3.74
C ASN A 206 8.12 -7.07 3.39
N TRP A 207 8.26 -6.13 4.34
CA TRP A 207 9.00 -4.87 4.16
C TRP A 207 10.44 -4.91 4.68
N TYR A 208 10.88 -6.03 5.26
CA TYR A 208 12.27 -6.24 5.67
C TYR A 208 13.26 -6.04 4.50
N GLY A 209 13.04 -6.67 3.33
CA GLY A 209 13.93 -6.46 2.18
C GLY A 209 13.83 -5.05 1.58
N GLN A 210 12.64 -4.45 1.64
CA GLN A 210 12.34 -3.14 1.04
C GLN A 210 12.81 -1.94 1.89
N GLN A 211 13.22 -2.19 3.14
CA GLN A 211 13.79 -1.21 4.07
C GLN A 211 15.23 -1.60 4.47
N GLU A 212 15.97 -2.23 3.56
CA GLU A 212 17.36 -2.67 3.78
C GLU A 212 18.39 -1.62 3.34
N MET A 213 18.05 -0.80 2.36
CA MET A 213 18.95 0.18 1.76
C MET A 213 18.29 1.55 1.72
N LEU A 214 19.05 2.56 2.14
CA LEU A 214 18.71 3.97 2.02
C LEU A 214 19.72 4.62 1.09
N PHE A 215 19.31 5.13 -0.08
CA PHE A 215 20.23 5.69 -1.08
C PHE A 215 21.44 4.77 -1.39
N LYS A 216 21.18 3.46 -1.55
CA LYS A 216 22.22 2.42 -1.75
C LYS A 216 23.20 2.26 -0.57
N ARG A 217 22.91 2.81 0.60
CA ARG A 217 23.65 2.61 1.86
C ARG A 217 22.85 1.69 2.79
N GLY A 218 23.49 0.64 3.28
CA GLY A 218 22.93 -0.23 4.32
C GLY A 218 22.84 0.49 5.68
N PRO A 219 22.07 -0.05 6.64
CA PRO A 219 21.97 0.52 7.98
C PRO A 219 23.33 0.51 8.69
N ASP A 220 23.59 1.55 9.49
CA ASP A 220 24.79 1.63 10.33
C ASP A 220 24.75 0.64 11.48
N LEU A 221 23.55 0.29 11.93
CA LEU A 221 23.33 -0.72 12.95
C LEU A 221 22.02 -1.47 12.73
N VAL A 222 22.08 -2.80 12.88
CA VAL A 222 20.93 -3.70 12.91
C VAL A 222 21.02 -4.56 14.16
N TYR A 223 19.91 -4.68 14.89
CA TYR A 223 19.83 -5.57 16.05
C TYR A 223 18.42 -6.05 16.31
N ASP A 224 18.27 -7.22 16.92
CA ASP A 224 17.02 -7.64 17.54
C ASP A 224 16.95 -7.11 18.97
N ASP A 225 15.83 -6.49 19.36
CA ASP A 225 15.57 -6.08 20.73
C ASP A 225 14.54 -7.01 21.38
N PHE A 226 14.99 -7.98 22.18
CA PHE A 226 14.14 -8.91 22.92
C PHE A 226 13.34 -8.27 24.06
N SER A 227 13.45 -6.95 24.24
CA SER A 227 12.52 -6.19 25.07
C SER A 227 11.25 -5.74 24.32
N VAL A 228 11.21 -5.92 22.99
CA VAL A 228 10.02 -5.73 22.16
C VAL A 228 9.19 -7.00 22.19
N LEU A 229 7.95 -6.91 22.68
CA LEU A 229 7.03 -8.05 22.82
C LEU A 229 6.30 -8.34 21.49
N SER A 230 7.08 -8.46 20.43
CA SER A 230 6.65 -8.66 19.05
C SER A 230 7.63 -9.58 18.33
N ASP A 231 7.15 -10.32 17.34
CA ASP A 231 8.02 -11.04 16.42
C ASP A 231 8.78 -10.07 15.49
N HIS A 232 8.25 -8.85 15.33
CA HIS A 232 8.86 -7.77 14.56
C HIS A 232 9.74 -6.89 15.45
N ARG A 233 10.87 -7.44 15.91
CA ARG A 233 11.78 -6.78 16.87
C ARG A 233 13.14 -6.36 16.29
N GLU A 234 13.32 -6.53 15.00
CA GLU A 234 14.53 -6.08 14.31
C GLU A 234 14.47 -4.56 14.16
N ILE A 235 15.46 -3.86 14.68
CA ILE A 235 15.61 -2.42 14.56
C ILE A 235 16.79 -2.15 13.65
N ARG A 236 16.59 -1.23 12.71
CA ARG A 236 17.63 -0.75 11.79
C ARG A 236 17.72 0.76 11.89
N LEU A 237 18.94 1.29 11.82
CA LEU A 237 19.16 2.72 11.91
C LEU A 237 20.23 3.21 10.93
N TRP A 238 20.00 4.43 10.46
CA TRP A 238 20.91 5.22 9.65
C TRP A 238 21.13 6.55 10.38
N VAL A 239 22.38 6.93 10.59
CA VAL A 239 22.78 8.15 11.29
C VAL A 239 23.40 9.13 10.28
N GLY A 240 22.96 10.39 10.35
CA GLY A 240 23.46 11.50 9.54
C GLY A 240 22.92 11.58 8.11
N ASP A 241 23.30 12.66 7.42
CA ASP A 241 22.86 13.02 6.07
C ASP A 241 24.01 12.84 5.06
N ASN A 242 23.78 12.11 3.96
CA ASN A 242 24.80 11.71 2.98
C ASN A 242 24.55 12.33 1.57
N SER A 243 23.99 13.54 1.50
CA SER A 243 23.84 14.24 0.22
C SER A 243 25.18 14.62 -0.45
N SER A 244 26.32 14.42 0.21
CA SER A 244 27.66 14.52 -0.41
C SER A 244 28.24 13.15 -0.77
N GLN A 245 28.21 12.82 -2.05
CA GLN A 245 29.06 11.77 -2.64
C GLN A 245 30.53 12.06 -2.31
N GLY A 246 31.12 11.26 -1.42
CA GLY A 246 32.54 11.29 -1.11
C GLY A 246 32.88 10.29 -0.02
N SER A 247 33.64 9.25 -0.36
CA SER A 247 34.22 8.32 0.60
C SER A 247 35.14 9.07 1.57
N GLY A 248 34.74 9.20 2.84
CA GLY A 248 35.61 9.70 3.91
C GLY A 248 34.83 10.25 5.10
N ASP A 249 34.72 9.44 6.15
CA ASP A 249 34.23 9.76 7.50
C ASP A 249 32.82 10.38 7.64
N VAL A 250 31.84 9.50 7.83
CA VAL A 250 30.62 9.86 8.58
C VAL A 250 31.07 10.23 9.99
N ASN A 251 30.76 11.45 10.45
CA ASN A 251 31.03 11.86 11.81
C ASN A 251 30.12 11.09 12.80
N THR A 252 30.46 9.84 13.08
CA THR A 252 29.79 8.95 14.05
C THR A 252 30.32 9.14 15.46
N SER A 253 31.20 10.13 15.71
CA SER A 253 31.84 10.37 17.03
C SER A 253 30.84 10.52 18.17
N HIS A 254 29.60 10.87 17.85
CA HIS A 254 28.53 11.12 18.81
C HIS A 254 27.66 9.88 19.12
N ALA A 255 27.72 8.83 18.30
CA ALA A 255 26.90 7.62 18.41
C ALA A 255 27.76 6.39 18.69
N ASP A 256 27.68 5.84 19.91
CA ASP A 256 28.33 4.57 20.26
C ASP A 256 27.55 3.39 19.67
N LEU A 257 27.91 2.96 18.45
CA LEU A 257 27.26 1.85 17.74
C LEU A 257 27.68 0.45 18.23
N SER A 258 28.52 0.35 19.27
CA SER A 258 29.13 -0.92 19.70
C SER A 258 28.17 -1.88 20.42
N LEU A 259 26.99 -1.42 20.85
CA LEU A 259 26.04 -2.14 21.72
C LEU A 259 26.60 -2.58 23.08
N VAL A 260 27.81 -2.16 23.48
CA VAL A 260 28.53 -2.66 24.68
C VAL A 260 27.92 -2.17 26.01
N SER A 261 26.97 -1.24 25.97
CA SER A 261 26.34 -0.70 27.17
C SER A 261 25.51 -1.74 27.94
N SER A 262 25.66 -1.79 29.27
CA SER A 262 24.87 -2.63 30.19
C SER A 262 23.36 -2.38 30.11
N VAL A 263 22.94 -1.27 29.49
CA VAL A 263 21.54 -0.91 29.24
C VAL A 263 20.99 -1.54 27.95
N MET A 264 21.79 -2.26 27.16
CA MET A 264 21.38 -3.08 26.00
C MET A 264 21.14 -4.55 26.34
N LYS A 265 20.93 -4.89 27.62
CA LYS A 265 20.47 -6.23 28.04
C LYS A 265 19.24 -6.63 27.21
N GLY A 266 19.35 -7.74 26.49
CA GLY A 266 18.31 -8.24 25.60
C GLY A 266 18.38 -7.71 24.16
N CYS A 267 19.40 -6.96 23.75
CA CYS A 267 19.62 -6.60 22.35
C CYS A 267 20.74 -7.45 21.74
N VAL A 268 20.54 -7.95 20.53
CA VAL A 268 21.56 -8.77 19.83
C VAL A 268 21.83 -8.20 18.46
N ARG A 269 23.07 -7.78 18.21
CA ARG A 269 23.52 -7.24 16.93
C ARG A 269 23.33 -8.26 15.82
N LYS A 270 23.03 -7.77 14.62
CA LYS A 270 23.03 -8.58 13.41
C LYS A 270 24.03 -8.04 12.39
N GLU A 271 24.57 -8.95 11.60
CA GLU A 271 25.47 -8.67 10.49
C GLU A 271 24.86 -9.12 9.17
N LEU A 272 25.14 -8.37 8.11
CA LEU A 272 24.73 -8.68 6.76
C LEU A 272 25.56 -9.86 6.26
N ILE A 273 24.90 -10.87 5.70
CA ILE A 273 25.61 -11.98 5.05
C ILE A 273 25.92 -11.56 3.61
N PRO A 274 27.20 -11.45 3.21
CA PRO A 274 27.56 -11.24 1.82
C PRO A 274 27.10 -12.44 0.98
N THR A 275 26.52 -12.17 -0.18
CA THR A 275 26.02 -13.20 -1.12
C THR A 275 27.14 -14.06 -1.74
N SER A 276 28.42 -13.80 -1.46
CA SER A 276 29.57 -14.54 -1.99
C SER A 276 29.89 -15.86 -1.28
N ASP A 277 29.58 -15.99 0.02
CA ASP A 277 30.17 -17.05 0.85
C ASP A 277 29.29 -18.30 0.99
N VAL A 278 28.25 -18.42 0.15
CA VAL A 278 27.41 -19.63 0.08
C VAL A 278 28.04 -20.71 -0.82
N SER A 279 29.20 -20.45 -1.42
CA SER A 279 29.75 -21.28 -2.50
C SER A 279 30.81 -22.33 -2.12
N GLU A 280 31.31 -22.41 -0.87
CA GLU A 280 32.42 -23.35 -0.56
C GLU A 280 32.19 -24.34 0.61
N ALA A 281 30.97 -24.49 1.12
CA ALA A 281 30.70 -25.51 2.14
C ALA A 281 29.32 -26.18 2.02
N SER A 282 29.03 -26.86 0.90
CA SER A 282 28.07 -27.98 0.90
C SER A 282 28.11 -28.79 -0.40
N THR A 283 29.05 -29.73 -0.53
CA THR A 283 28.99 -30.81 -1.54
C THR A 283 28.01 -31.93 -1.15
N GLN A 284 27.01 -31.63 -0.33
CA GLN A 284 25.91 -32.51 0.02
C GLN A 284 24.61 -31.69 0.04
N ASN A 285 23.63 -32.11 -0.77
CA ASN A 285 22.25 -31.63 -0.89
C ASN A 285 21.90 -30.82 -2.17
N THR A 286 21.96 -31.46 -3.33
CA THR A 286 21.17 -31.05 -4.50
C THR A 286 19.65 -31.07 -4.20
N ASP A 287 19.19 -31.99 -3.35
CA ASP A 287 17.76 -32.11 -3.02
C ASP A 287 17.26 -30.95 -2.14
N ASN A 288 18.04 -30.50 -1.15
CA ASN A 288 17.65 -29.34 -0.33
C ASN A 288 17.70 -28.03 -1.11
N LEU A 289 18.63 -27.89 -2.07
CA LEU A 289 18.66 -26.70 -2.94
C LEU A 289 17.41 -26.63 -3.81
N THR A 290 16.95 -27.76 -4.33
CA THR A 290 15.74 -27.85 -5.17
C THR A 290 14.47 -27.55 -4.36
N GLU A 291 14.38 -28.05 -3.13
CA GLU A 291 13.32 -27.72 -2.15
C GLU A 291 13.32 -26.24 -1.76
N ASP A 292 14.49 -25.64 -1.51
CA ASP A 292 14.62 -24.21 -1.19
C ASP A 292 14.22 -23.33 -2.37
N LEU A 293 14.61 -23.70 -3.60
CA LEU A 293 14.20 -23.01 -4.82
C LEU A 293 12.69 -23.12 -5.05
N ARG A 294 12.09 -24.29 -4.79
CA ARG A 294 10.63 -24.50 -4.84
C ARG A 294 9.89 -23.59 -3.87
N LYS A 295 10.42 -23.38 -2.66
CA LYS A 295 9.85 -22.51 -1.60
C LYS A 295 10.04 -21.02 -1.86
N ARG A 296 11.05 -20.62 -2.64
CA ARG A 296 11.35 -19.20 -2.92
C ARG A 296 10.40 -18.55 -3.93
N HIS A 297 9.81 -19.32 -4.85
CA HIS A 297 8.88 -18.80 -5.84
C HIS A 297 7.42 -19.16 -5.48
N ASP A 298 6.66 -18.15 -5.05
CA ASP A 298 5.23 -18.25 -4.69
C ASP A 298 4.36 -17.79 -5.87
N GLY A 299 4.17 -18.66 -6.86
CA GLY A 299 3.53 -18.34 -8.14
C GLY A 299 2.04 -18.68 -8.22
N VAL A 300 1.42 -18.42 -9.38
CA VAL A 300 -0.02 -18.68 -9.59
C VAL A 300 -0.38 -20.17 -9.45
N LEU A 301 0.51 -21.07 -9.87
CA LEU A 301 0.30 -22.51 -9.71
C LEU A 301 0.29 -22.91 -8.23
N ASP A 302 1.19 -22.36 -7.42
CA ASP A 302 1.20 -22.60 -5.96
C ASP A 302 -0.09 -22.11 -5.32
N PHE A 303 -0.66 -21.02 -5.83
CA PHE A 303 -1.94 -20.49 -5.35
C PHE A 303 -3.09 -21.43 -5.67
N ILE A 304 -3.22 -21.85 -6.94
CA ILE A 304 -4.27 -22.78 -7.35
C ILE A 304 -4.12 -24.10 -6.61
N GLY A 305 -2.88 -24.61 -6.51
CA GLY A 305 -2.53 -25.84 -5.82
C GLY A 305 -2.94 -25.84 -4.35
N ASP A 306 -2.49 -24.84 -3.59
CA ASP A 306 -2.78 -24.74 -2.16
C ASP A 306 -4.28 -24.58 -1.90
N ASN A 307 -4.99 -23.76 -2.68
CA ASN A 307 -6.42 -23.52 -2.45
C ASN A 307 -7.27 -24.75 -2.77
N LEU A 308 -6.94 -25.48 -3.84
CA LEU A 308 -7.61 -26.75 -4.14
C LEU A 308 -7.23 -27.85 -3.14
N GLY A 309 -5.99 -27.83 -2.62
CA GLY A 309 -5.54 -28.73 -1.58
C GLY A 309 -6.24 -28.49 -0.24
N GLU A 310 -6.46 -27.23 0.13
CA GLU A 310 -7.26 -26.87 1.32
C GLU A 310 -8.73 -27.25 1.15
N LEU A 311 -9.30 -27.09 -0.05
CA LEU A 311 -10.68 -27.53 -0.36
C LEU A 311 -10.86 -29.05 -0.22
N ALA A 312 -9.80 -29.83 -0.47
CA ALA A 312 -9.80 -31.28 -0.33
C ALA A 312 -9.65 -31.78 1.11
N ARG A 313 -9.26 -30.92 2.06
CA ARG A 313 -9.22 -31.27 3.49
C ARG A 313 -10.65 -31.23 4.05
N ASP A 314 -11.05 -32.32 4.73
CA ASP A 314 -12.42 -32.55 5.18
C ASP A 314 -13.09 -31.33 5.85
N ALA A 315 -14.41 -31.22 5.65
CA ALA A 315 -15.30 -30.21 6.22
C ALA A 315 -15.26 -30.14 7.76
N SER A 316 -14.63 -31.11 8.43
CA SER A 316 -14.39 -31.16 9.87
C SER A 316 -13.42 -30.10 10.41
N SER A 317 -12.71 -29.39 9.52
CA SER A 317 -11.75 -28.35 9.90
C SER A 317 -12.32 -26.92 10.02
N MET A 318 -13.54 -26.68 9.52
CA MET A 318 -14.21 -25.37 9.63
C MET A 318 -15.10 -25.32 10.88
N SER A 319 -15.18 -24.16 11.55
CA SER A 319 -16.15 -23.98 12.63
C SER A 319 -17.57 -23.87 12.07
N GLU A 320 -18.55 -24.35 12.84
CA GLU A 320 -19.98 -24.29 12.51
C GLU A 320 -20.45 -22.84 12.23
N GLU A 321 -19.82 -21.86 12.88
CA GLU A 321 -20.10 -20.43 12.69
C GLU A 321 -19.59 -19.88 11.36
N GLU A 322 -18.37 -20.27 10.93
CA GLU A 322 -17.84 -19.91 9.61
C GLU A 322 -18.63 -20.58 8.48
N TYR A 323 -19.01 -21.83 8.72
CA TYR A 323 -19.86 -22.63 7.86
C TYR A 323 -21.22 -21.93 7.59
N MET A 324 -21.96 -21.57 8.65
CA MET A 324 -23.28 -20.92 8.53
C MET A 324 -23.20 -19.51 7.93
N ALA A 325 -22.13 -18.75 8.22
CA ALA A 325 -21.98 -17.39 7.70
C ALA A 325 -21.73 -17.36 6.18
N GLU A 326 -20.92 -18.29 5.64
CA GLU A 326 -20.69 -18.37 4.20
C GLU A 326 -21.92 -18.90 3.45
N GLU A 327 -22.61 -19.90 4.00
CA GLU A 327 -23.83 -20.46 3.43
C GLU A 327 -24.95 -19.41 3.31
N GLN A 328 -25.15 -18.59 4.35
CA GLN A 328 -26.13 -17.49 4.30
C GLN A 328 -25.75 -16.41 3.29
N THR A 329 -24.44 -16.13 3.14
CA THR A 329 -23.93 -15.07 2.27
C THR A 329 -23.99 -15.44 0.79
N ILE A 330 -23.54 -16.64 0.43
CA ILE A 330 -23.48 -17.10 -0.98
C ILE A 330 -24.82 -17.73 -1.39
N GLY A 331 -25.43 -18.53 -0.52
CA GLY A 331 -26.64 -19.30 -0.78
C GLY A 331 -27.85 -18.46 -1.18
N SER A 332 -28.00 -17.28 -0.60
CA SER A 332 -29.18 -16.44 -0.82
C SER A 332 -29.08 -15.50 -2.04
N SER A 333 -27.88 -15.27 -2.58
CA SER A 333 -27.62 -14.21 -3.56
C SER A 333 -27.19 -14.72 -4.95
N LEU A 334 -26.62 -15.93 -5.01
CA LEU A 334 -26.10 -16.52 -6.24
C LEU A 334 -27.17 -16.73 -7.33
N PRO A 335 -28.38 -17.29 -7.04
CA PRO A 335 -29.39 -17.56 -8.06
C PRO A 335 -29.82 -16.34 -8.87
N SER A 336 -30.17 -15.26 -8.18
CA SER A 336 -30.66 -14.02 -8.81
C SER A 336 -29.58 -13.25 -9.58
N ALA A 337 -28.32 -13.38 -9.16
CA ALA A 337 -27.18 -12.66 -9.72
C ALA A 337 -26.63 -13.32 -11.00
N VAL A 338 -26.69 -14.65 -11.07
CA VAL A 338 -26.19 -15.43 -12.19
C VAL A 338 -27.26 -15.53 -13.29
N ALA A 339 -28.53 -15.72 -12.92
CA ALA A 339 -29.65 -15.85 -13.87
C ALA A 339 -29.89 -14.60 -14.77
N SER A 340 -29.40 -13.41 -14.39
CA SER A 340 -29.54 -12.20 -15.23
C SER A 340 -28.43 -12.04 -16.28
N HIS A 341 -27.36 -12.84 -16.21
CA HIS A 341 -26.14 -12.65 -17.02
C HIS A 341 -25.60 -13.91 -17.67
N LEU A 342 -26.03 -15.10 -17.23
CA LEU A 342 -25.73 -16.39 -17.85
C LEU A 342 -27.04 -17.11 -18.18
N SER A 343 -27.08 -17.76 -19.33
CA SER A 343 -28.18 -18.64 -19.71
C SER A 343 -27.99 -20.02 -19.07
N THR A 344 -29.08 -20.76 -18.84
CA THR A 344 -29.02 -22.08 -18.17
C THR A 344 -28.28 -23.15 -18.98
N ASP A 345 -28.12 -22.94 -20.28
CA ASP A 345 -27.32 -23.77 -21.20
C ASP A 345 -25.82 -23.39 -21.23
N THR A 346 -25.42 -22.29 -20.57
CA THR A 346 -24.02 -21.87 -20.51
C THR A 346 -23.16 -22.91 -19.79
N HIS A 347 -21.99 -23.22 -20.35
CA HIS A 347 -21.00 -24.12 -19.73
C HIS A 347 -20.13 -23.35 -18.73
N VAL A 348 -20.44 -23.51 -17.45
CA VAL A 348 -19.85 -22.73 -16.35
C VAL A 348 -18.82 -23.55 -15.59
N LEU A 349 -17.58 -23.07 -15.54
CA LEU A 349 -16.57 -23.53 -14.59
C LEU A 349 -16.74 -22.80 -13.26
N ALA A 350 -17.31 -23.47 -12.26
CA ALA A 350 -17.55 -22.92 -10.94
C ALA A 350 -16.37 -23.18 -9.99
N LEU A 351 -15.74 -22.09 -9.55
CA LEU A 351 -14.65 -22.06 -8.59
C LEU A 351 -15.17 -21.51 -7.26
N GLY A 352 -15.45 -22.42 -6.32
CA GLY A 352 -15.93 -22.09 -4.99
C GLY A 352 -14.92 -22.49 -3.92
N TRP A 353 -14.87 -21.69 -2.85
CA TRP A 353 -14.05 -22.00 -1.66
C TRP A 353 -14.75 -22.96 -0.68
N HIS A 354 -16.08 -23.05 -0.75
CA HIS A 354 -16.86 -23.82 0.22
C HIS A 354 -16.61 -25.34 0.06
N PRO A 355 -16.24 -26.09 1.12
CA PRO A 355 -15.94 -27.52 1.04
C PRO A 355 -17.07 -28.36 0.41
N ARG A 356 -18.33 -27.99 0.67
CA ARG A 356 -19.52 -28.63 0.07
C ARG A 356 -19.83 -28.19 -1.36
N ARG A 357 -18.95 -27.44 -2.01
CA ARG A 357 -19.12 -26.91 -3.39
C ARG A 357 -20.45 -26.19 -3.57
N LEU A 358 -20.82 -25.34 -2.62
CA LEU A 358 -22.14 -24.69 -2.52
C LEU A 358 -22.56 -23.99 -3.83
N ALA A 359 -21.64 -23.27 -4.49
CA ALA A 359 -21.92 -22.60 -5.75
C ALA A 359 -22.34 -23.56 -6.88
N VAL A 360 -21.74 -24.75 -6.93
CA VAL A 360 -22.09 -25.80 -7.89
C VAL A 360 -23.52 -26.30 -7.63
N ARG A 361 -23.83 -26.65 -6.37
CA ARG A 361 -25.15 -27.15 -5.98
C ARG A 361 -26.26 -26.17 -6.31
N LEU A 362 -26.06 -24.89 -5.99
CA LEU A 362 -27.03 -23.84 -6.26
C LEU A 362 -27.28 -23.64 -7.76
N LEU A 363 -26.23 -23.65 -8.60
CA LEU A 363 -26.40 -23.59 -10.06
C LEU A 363 -27.21 -24.78 -10.58
N LEU A 364 -26.92 -25.99 -10.10
CA LEU A 364 -27.66 -27.21 -10.51
C LEU A 364 -29.14 -27.12 -10.08
N ARG A 365 -29.42 -26.62 -8.87
CA ARG A 365 -30.78 -26.36 -8.38
C ARG A 365 -31.52 -25.32 -9.23
N ASP A 366 -30.81 -24.33 -9.75
CA ASP A 366 -31.32 -23.30 -10.67
C ASP A 366 -31.39 -23.77 -12.13
N ARG A 367 -31.38 -25.09 -12.37
CA ARG A 367 -31.56 -25.72 -13.70
C ARG A 367 -30.41 -25.50 -14.68
N TYR A 368 -29.23 -25.07 -14.22
CA TYR A 368 -28.04 -25.13 -15.06
C TYR A 368 -27.62 -26.59 -15.24
N THR A 369 -27.45 -27.02 -16.48
CA THR A 369 -27.13 -28.43 -16.81
C THR A 369 -25.64 -28.66 -17.09
N ASN A 370 -24.91 -27.58 -17.37
CA ASN A 370 -23.52 -27.61 -17.80
C ASN A 370 -22.60 -26.96 -16.76
N VAL A 371 -22.61 -27.50 -15.53
CA VAL A 371 -21.78 -26.99 -14.43
C VAL A 371 -20.57 -27.87 -14.23
N TYR A 372 -19.40 -27.26 -14.20
CA TYR A 372 -18.11 -27.91 -14.06
C TYR A 372 -17.34 -27.37 -12.87
N THR A 373 -16.38 -28.14 -12.37
CA THR A 373 -15.46 -27.73 -11.32
C THR A 373 -14.14 -28.49 -11.45
N ILE A 374 -13.13 -28.12 -10.68
CA ILE A 374 -11.77 -28.69 -10.78
C ILE A 374 -11.28 -29.22 -9.44
N SER A 375 -10.43 -30.24 -9.48
CA SER A 375 -9.69 -30.76 -8.32
C SER A 375 -8.24 -31.05 -8.69
N LEU A 376 -7.38 -31.22 -7.69
CA LEU A 376 -6.02 -31.72 -7.91
C LEU A 376 -6.07 -33.15 -8.44
N ALA A 377 -5.32 -33.42 -9.52
CA ALA A 377 -5.16 -34.77 -10.07
C ALA A 377 -3.84 -35.41 -9.62
N GLU A 378 -2.77 -34.62 -9.62
CA GLU A 378 -1.42 -35.04 -9.22
C GLU A 378 -0.79 -33.97 -8.32
N GLU A 379 0.19 -34.37 -7.50
CA GLU A 379 1.02 -33.42 -6.78
C GLU A 379 1.81 -32.54 -7.74
N MET A 380 1.98 -31.28 -7.38
CA MET A 380 2.76 -30.34 -8.19
C MET A 380 4.21 -30.78 -8.31
N SER A 381 4.69 -30.89 -9.55
CA SER A 381 6.10 -31.20 -9.84
C SER A 381 6.90 -29.93 -10.13
N PHE A 382 8.19 -29.97 -9.81
CA PHE A 382 9.14 -28.91 -10.08
C PHE A 382 10.37 -29.49 -10.78
N SER A 383 10.82 -28.81 -11.82
CA SER A 383 12.08 -29.11 -12.52
C SER A 383 12.83 -27.80 -12.79
N ALA A 384 14.16 -27.84 -12.74
CA ALA A 384 15.01 -26.75 -13.18
C ALA A 384 15.66 -27.14 -14.51
N ASP A 385 15.88 -26.17 -15.39
CA ASP A 385 16.61 -26.40 -16.65
C ASP A 385 18.07 -26.80 -16.38
N ASP A 386 18.73 -27.41 -17.37
CA ASP A 386 20.14 -27.85 -17.27
C ASP A 386 21.08 -26.69 -16.91
N SER A 387 20.67 -25.46 -17.23
CA SER A 387 21.42 -24.25 -16.90
C SER A 387 21.22 -23.78 -15.46
N GLY A 388 20.21 -24.26 -14.74
CA GLY A 388 19.80 -23.87 -13.40
C GLY A 388 19.39 -22.39 -13.29
N LYS A 389 18.89 -21.81 -14.39
CA LYS A 389 18.47 -20.41 -14.49
C LYS A 389 16.96 -20.27 -14.62
N ARG A 390 16.25 -21.30 -15.05
CA ARG A 390 14.78 -21.30 -15.17
C ARG A 390 14.17 -22.46 -14.40
N GLY A 391 13.17 -22.12 -13.60
CA GLY A 391 12.33 -23.06 -12.89
C GLY A 391 11.07 -23.32 -13.71
N THR A 392 10.65 -24.58 -13.73
CA THR A 392 9.40 -25.00 -14.34
C THR A 392 8.57 -25.74 -13.30
N LYS A 393 7.37 -25.22 -12.99
CA LYS A 393 6.36 -25.90 -12.16
C LYS A 393 5.27 -26.47 -13.05
N THR A 394 4.86 -27.71 -12.78
CA THR A 394 3.74 -28.33 -13.48
C THR A 394 2.66 -28.73 -12.48
N LEU A 395 1.43 -28.33 -12.76
CA LEU A 395 0.26 -28.64 -11.95
C LEU A 395 -0.82 -29.28 -12.82
N LYS A 396 -1.28 -30.47 -12.42
CA LYS A 396 -2.33 -31.21 -13.13
C LYS A 396 -3.64 -31.16 -12.37
N LEU A 397 -4.68 -30.67 -13.03
CA LEU A 397 -6.02 -30.50 -12.46
C LEU A 397 -7.03 -31.36 -13.20
N GLN A 398 -7.85 -32.13 -12.49
CA GLN A 398 -8.96 -32.87 -13.07
C GLN A 398 -10.17 -31.96 -13.20
N LEU A 399 -10.72 -31.84 -14.42
CA LEU A 399 -12.02 -31.23 -14.67
C LEU A 399 -13.12 -32.24 -14.43
N HIS A 400 -14.14 -31.85 -13.66
CA HIS A 400 -15.33 -32.65 -13.37
C HIS A 400 -16.58 -31.95 -13.87
N LYS A 401 -17.46 -32.69 -14.53
CA LYS A 401 -18.86 -32.29 -14.72
C LYS A 401 -19.65 -32.70 -13.49
N CYS A 402 -20.46 -31.77 -12.98
CA CYS A 402 -21.20 -31.96 -11.75
C CYS A 402 -22.67 -32.30 -12.06
N THR A 403 -23.20 -33.31 -11.37
CA THR A 403 -24.63 -33.66 -11.40
C THR A 403 -25.15 -33.88 -9.98
N VAL A 404 -26.45 -33.65 -9.76
CA VAL A 404 -27.14 -33.98 -8.51
C VAL A 404 -28.06 -35.15 -8.81
N ASP A 405 -28.09 -36.14 -7.91
CA ASP A 405 -29.08 -37.21 -7.95
C ASP A 405 -30.39 -36.69 -7.36
N LEU A 406 -31.42 -36.54 -8.20
CA LEU A 406 -32.72 -35.99 -7.78
C LEU A 406 -33.69 -37.08 -7.28
N ASP A 407 -33.29 -38.36 -7.32
CA ASP A 407 -34.17 -39.49 -7.02
C ASP A 407 -34.23 -39.87 -5.52
N THR A 408 -33.52 -39.17 -4.63
CA THR A 408 -33.64 -39.33 -3.18
C THR A 408 -34.70 -38.38 -2.61
N GLU A 409 -35.93 -38.87 -2.43
CA GLU A 409 -37.07 -38.15 -1.82
C GLU A 409 -36.93 -37.90 -0.30
N GLU A 410 -35.74 -37.99 0.28
CA GLU A 410 -35.53 -37.65 1.70
C GLU A 410 -34.99 -36.23 1.82
N GLU A 411 -35.68 -35.40 2.60
CA GLU A 411 -35.30 -34.05 3.06
C GLU A 411 -34.01 -34.07 3.93
N ASN A 412 -32.97 -34.80 3.54
CA ASN A 412 -31.66 -34.72 4.14
C ASN A 412 -30.86 -33.61 3.45
N GLU A 413 -30.31 -32.69 4.26
CA GLU A 413 -29.55 -31.49 3.84
C GLU A 413 -28.24 -31.78 3.07
N ASP A 414 -28.00 -33.02 2.66
CA ASP A 414 -26.79 -33.48 1.99
C ASP A 414 -27.12 -34.10 0.61
N GLU A 415 -27.60 -33.27 -0.32
CA GLU A 415 -27.67 -33.61 -1.75
C GLU A 415 -26.28 -34.11 -2.22
N ALA A 416 -26.16 -35.40 -2.53
CA ALA A 416 -24.90 -36.02 -2.92
C ALA A 416 -24.49 -35.56 -4.33
N LEU A 417 -23.42 -34.76 -4.41
CA LEU A 417 -22.90 -34.25 -5.67
C LEU A 417 -22.08 -35.34 -6.36
N LYS A 418 -22.48 -35.74 -7.57
CA LYS A 418 -21.70 -36.66 -8.42
C LYS A 418 -20.73 -35.85 -9.28
N LEU A 419 -19.48 -36.31 -9.35
CA LEU A 419 -18.39 -35.69 -10.09
C LEU A 419 -17.93 -36.64 -11.19
N GLU A 420 -18.21 -36.29 -12.44
CA GLU A 420 -17.82 -37.08 -13.61
C GLU A 420 -16.56 -36.49 -14.24
N PRO A 421 -15.43 -37.21 -14.27
CA PRO A 421 -14.18 -36.69 -14.84
C PRO A 421 -14.33 -36.47 -16.35
N CYS A 422 -13.88 -35.31 -16.82
CA CYS A 422 -14.04 -34.83 -18.20
C CYS A 422 -12.72 -34.58 -18.93
N GLY A 423 -11.59 -34.90 -18.29
CA GLY A 423 -10.24 -34.58 -18.78
C GLY A 423 -9.44 -33.76 -17.77
N HIS A 424 -8.21 -33.42 -18.15
CA HIS A 424 -7.24 -32.78 -17.27
C HIS A 424 -6.73 -31.47 -17.87
N PHE A 425 -6.55 -30.46 -17.02
CA PHE A 425 -5.71 -29.32 -17.33
C PHE A 425 -4.30 -29.59 -16.85
N THR A 426 -3.33 -29.44 -17.75
CA THR A 426 -1.91 -29.39 -17.42
C THR A 426 -1.47 -27.94 -17.48
N LEU A 427 -1.18 -27.35 -16.32
CA LEU A 427 -0.63 -26.01 -16.20
C LEU A 427 0.87 -26.11 -16.06
N GLN A 428 1.60 -25.39 -16.89
CA GLN A 428 3.05 -25.28 -16.81
C GLN A 428 3.41 -23.81 -16.60
N SER A 429 4.09 -23.52 -15.50
CA SER A 429 4.66 -22.20 -15.20
C SER A 429 6.17 -22.24 -15.42
N SER A 430 6.70 -21.28 -16.18
CA SER A 430 8.13 -21.05 -16.37
C SER A 430 8.51 -19.67 -15.86
N PHE A 431 9.52 -19.63 -14.99
CA PHE A 431 10.00 -18.40 -14.36
C PHE A 431 11.53 -18.42 -14.21
N ALA A 432 12.14 -17.23 -14.17
CA ALA A 432 13.56 -17.10 -13.89
C ALA A 432 13.85 -17.42 -12.41
N ILE A 433 14.91 -18.19 -12.17
CA ILE A 433 15.44 -18.44 -10.83
C ILE A 433 16.51 -17.37 -10.58
N PRO A 434 16.25 -16.34 -9.76
CA PRO A 434 17.21 -15.28 -9.52
C PRO A 434 18.46 -15.86 -8.84
N ARG A 435 19.63 -15.64 -9.44
CA ARG A 435 20.92 -16.06 -8.87
C ARG A 435 21.50 -14.96 -7.99
N THR A 436 21.16 -13.70 -8.28
CA THR A 436 21.55 -12.52 -7.52
C THR A 436 20.40 -11.51 -7.47
N ASP A 437 20.41 -10.58 -6.50
CA ASP A 437 19.39 -9.52 -6.36
C ASP A 437 19.42 -8.46 -7.49
N ILE A 438 20.26 -8.65 -8.51
CA ILE A 438 20.51 -7.70 -9.61
C ILE A 438 19.91 -8.21 -10.93
N ASP A 439 19.46 -9.46 -10.98
CA ASP A 439 18.87 -10.04 -12.20
C ASP A 439 17.48 -9.45 -12.45
N GLU A 440 17.23 -8.98 -13.69
CA GLU A 440 15.91 -8.50 -14.11
C GLU A 440 14.86 -9.59 -13.87
N VAL A 441 13.79 -9.27 -13.15
CA VAL A 441 12.70 -10.21 -12.85
C VAL A 441 11.91 -10.44 -14.14
N GLU A 442 12.22 -11.50 -14.88
CA GLU A 442 11.38 -11.95 -15.99
C GLU A 442 9.99 -12.33 -15.45
N GLU A 443 8.92 -11.84 -16.08
CA GLU A 443 7.54 -12.15 -15.69
C GLU A 443 7.27 -13.67 -15.83
N GLU A 444 6.62 -14.26 -14.82
CA GLU A 444 6.17 -15.65 -14.84
C GLU A 444 5.26 -15.90 -16.06
N THR A 445 5.59 -16.92 -16.85
CA THR A 445 4.79 -17.32 -18.02
C THR A 445 4.07 -18.62 -17.74
N ILE A 446 2.76 -18.66 -18.02
CA ILE A 446 1.92 -19.82 -17.74
C ILE A 446 1.23 -20.27 -19.02
N THR A 447 1.39 -21.54 -19.34
CA THR A 447 0.69 -22.22 -20.42
C THR A 447 -0.24 -23.26 -19.85
N VAL A 448 -1.49 -23.22 -20.26
CA VAL A 448 -2.50 -24.23 -19.95
C VAL A 448 -2.71 -25.10 -21.18
N VAL A 449 -2.71 -26.41 -20.99
CA VAL A 449 -3.12 -27.40 -22.00
C VAL A 449 -4.25 -28.22 -21.42
N PHE A 450 -5.21 -28.61 -22.27
CA PHE A 450 -6.29 -29.51 -21.88
C PHE A 450 -6.14 -30.84 -22.61
N GLU A 451 -6.11 -31.92 -21.84
CA GLU A 451 -5.98 -33.30 -22.31
C GLU A 451 -7.25 -34.07 -21.99
N ASN A 452 -7.82 -34.70 -23.01
CA ASN A 452 -8.98 -35.58 -22.87
C ASN A 452 -8.71 -36.84 -23.68
N GLU A 453 -8.85 -38.02 -23.09
CA GLU A 453 -8.54 -39.32 -23.69
C GLU A 453 -9.53 -39.72 -24.81
N GLY A 454 -9.67 -38.87 -25.84
CA GLY A 454 -10.51 -39.11 -27.02
C GLY A 454 -11.97 -38.64 -26.92
N ALA A 455 -12.41 -38.04 -25.81
CA ALA A 455 -13.76 -37.48 -25.69
C ALA A 455 -13.84 -36.01 -26.16
N GLN A 456 -15.05 -35.58 -26.53
CA GLN A 456 -15.31 -34.22 -27.01
C GLN A 456 -14.98 -33.17 -25.94
N HIS A 457 -14.26 -32.11 -26.31
CA HIS A 457 -13.91 -31.02 -25.40
C HIS A 457 -15.18 -30.39 -24.79
N PRO A 458 -15.28 -30.25 -23.46
CA PRO A 458 -16.39 -29.52 -22.86
C PRO A 458 -16.26 -28.05 -23.24
N PRO A 459 -17.25 -27.42 -23.92
CA PRO A 459 -17.11 -26.07 -24.44
C PRO A 459 -17.28 -25.03 -23.32
N LEU A 460 -16.33 -24.96 -22.39
CA LEU A 460 -16.34 -23.99 -21.31
C LEU A 460 -16.45 -22.57 -21.90
N THR A 461 -17.37 -21.78 -21.36
CA THR A 461 -17.71 -20.43 -21.86
C THR A 461 -17.60 -19.36 -20.79
N CYS A 462 -17.79 -19.71 -19.52
CA CYS A 462 -17.72 -18.78 -18.40
C CYS A 462 -17.01 -19.39 -17.19
N VAL A 463 -16.20 -18.58 -16.50
CA VAL A 463 -15.71 -18.89 -15.15
C VAL A 463 -16.58 -18.17 -14.12
N LEU A 464 -17.11 -18.90 -13.14
CA LEU A 464 -17.78 -18.35 -11.97
C LEU A 464 -16.86 -18.42 -10.77
N ASP A 465 -16.40 -17.26 -10.31
CA ASP A 465 -15.63 -17.11 -9.07
C ASP A 465 -16.56 -16.84 -7.88
N ALA A 466 -16.80 -17.87 -7.09
CA ALA A 466 -17.56 -17.81 -5.83
C ALA A 466 -16.60 -17.76 -4.63
N GLY A 467 -15.66 -16.81 -4.64
CA GLY A 467 -14.75 -16.53 -3.54
C GLY A 467 -13.35 -17.16 -3.67
N PHE A 468 -13.07 -17.86 -4.77
CA PHE A 468 -11.76 -18.44 -5.06
C PHE A 468 -10.68 -17.36 -5.29
N LEU A 469 -10.92 -16.41 -6.20
CA LEU A 469 -10.03 -15.26 -6.42
C LEU A 469 -9.96 -14.35 -5.18
N PHE A 470 -11.05 -14.30 -4.40
CA PHE A 470 -11.12 -13.53 -3.16
C PHE A 470 -10.12 -14.01 -2.08
N ARG A 471 -9.80 -15.30 -2.02
CA ARG A 471 -8.81 -15.79 -1.05
C ARG A 471 -7.39 -15.45 -1.46
N GLY A 472 -7.05 -15.55 -2.74
CA GLY A 472 -5.69 -15.27 -3.25
C GLY A 472 -5.18 -13.89 -2.89
N PHE A 473 -6.02 -12.87 -3.05
CA PHE A 473 -5.62 -11.49 -2.78
C PHE A 473 -5.78 -11.08 -1.29
N ARG A 474 -6.40 -11.93 -0.44
CA ARG A 474 -6.45 -11.75 1.03
C ARG A 474 -5.24 -12.39 1.72
N GLY A 475 -4.78 -13.55 1.24
CA GLY A 475 -3.69 -14.32 1.85
C GLY A 475 -2.28 -13.97 1.34
N ARG A 476 -2.11 -13.67 0.05
CA ARG A 476 -0.78 -13.47 -0.59
C ARG A 476 -0.43 -12.01 -0.91
N VAL A 477 -1.08 -11.10 -0.18
CA VAL A 477 -0.86 -9.63 -0.15
C VAL A 477 -1.11 -8.88 -1.47
N LYS A 478 -1.88 -7.80 -1.33
CA LYS A 478 -2.17 -6.63 -2.19
C LYS A 478 -1.01 -5.99 -2.98
N LYS A 479 0.18 -6.57 -3.02
CA LYS A 479 1.43 -5.91 -3.45
C LYS A 479 1.78 -6.07 -4.91
N ASP A 480 1.22 -7.07 -5.58
CA ASP A 480 1.51 -7.32 -6.98
C ASP A 480 0.23 -7.39 -7.84
N PRO A 481 -0.19 -6.26 -8.45
CA PRO A 481 -1.25 -6.26 -9.45
C PRO A 481 -0.97 -7.20 -10.63
N SER A 482 0.31 -7.50 -10.92
CA SER A 482 0.68 -8.39 -12.02
C SER A 482 0.29 -9.84 -11.74
N PHE A 483 0.48 -10.34 -10.51
CA PHE A 483 -0.02 -11.63 -10.05
C PHE A 483 -1.53 -11.80 -10.31
N PHE A 484 -2.34 -10.80 -9.93
CA PHE A 484 -3.78 -10.84 -10.15
C PHE A 484 -4.11 -10.89 -11.66
N ARG A 485 -3.39 -10.12 -12.48
CA ARG A 485 -3.57 -10.15 -13.93
C ARG A 485 -3.18 -11.50 -14.52
N LEU A 486 -2.07 -12.09 -14.07
CA LEU A 486 -1.59 -13.39 -14.50
C LEU A 486 -2.57 -14.52 -14.10
N LEU A 487 -3.13 -14.45 -12.90
CA LEU A 487 -4.17 -15.37 -12.44
C LEU A 487 -5.44 -15.26 -13.30
N CYS A 488 -5.93 -14.05 -13.59
CA CYS A 488 -7.08 -13.86 -14.48
C CYS A 488 -6.80 -14.37 -15.91
N ARG A 489 -5.61 -14.11 -16.45
CA ARG A 489 -5.18 -14.67 -17.76
C ARG A 489 -5.15 -16.19 -17.74
N THR A 490 -4.69 -16.80 -16.64
CA THR A 490 -4.68 -18.26 -16.47
C THR A 490 -6.10 -18.84 -16.47
N LEU A 491 -7.04 -18.18 -15.79
CA LEU A 491 -8.46 -18.58 -15.83
C LEU A 491 -9.07 -18.43 -17.23
N ASP A 492 -8.72 -17.37 -17.95
CA ASP A 492 -9.13 -17.17 -19.35
C ASP A 492 -8.57 -18.27 -20.26
N GLN A 493 -7.36 -18.77 -19.99
CA GLN A 493 -6.79 -19.90 -20.72
C GLN A 493 -7.59 -21.18 -20.50
N PHE A 494 -8.12 -21.46 -19.29
CA PHE A 494 -9.02 -22.62 -19.08
C PHE A 494 -10.23 -22.62 -20.02
N VAL A 495 -10.85 -21.45 -20.19
CA VAL A 495 -11.96 -21.29 -21.14
C VAL A 495 -11.46 -21.42 -22.57
N SER A 496 -10.32 -20.81 -22.91
CA SER A 496 -9.79 -20.79 -24.27
C SER A 496 -9.34 -22.16 -24.79
N VAL A 497 -8.80 -23.04 -23.95
CA VAL A 497 -8.36 -24.38 -24.38
C VAL A 497 -9.51 -25.38 -24.49
N CYS A 498 -10.63 -25.08 -23.84
CA CYS A 498 -11.83 -25.91 -23.84
C CYS A 498 -12.91 -25.39 -24.81
N GLY A 499 -12.85 -24.12 -25.22
CA GLY A 499 -13.89 -23.43 -25.98
C GLY A 499 -13.64 -23.29 -27.49
N SER A 500 -14.72 -23.20 -28.25
CA SER A 500 -14.78 -22.80 -29.66
C SER A 500 -14.66 -21.26 -29.80
N PRO A 501 -14.31 -20.71 -30.99
CA PRO A 501 -14.21 -19.26 -31.19
C PRO A 501 -15.48 -18.52 -30.75
N PRO A 502 -15.35 -17.27 -30.28
CA PRO A 502 -16.43 -16.55 -29.59
C PRO A 502 -17.68 -16.51 -30.46
N THR A 503 -18.76 -17.13 -29.97
CA THR A 503 -20.09 -16.89 -30.51
C THR A 503 -20.42 -15.42 -30.30
N THR A 504 -21.18 -14.82 -31.21
CA THR A 504 -21.57 -13.40 -31.22
C THR A 504 -22.46 -12.99 -30.04
N ASP A 505 -22.65 -13.89 -29.07
CA ASP A 505 -23.55 -13.68 -27.96
C ASP A 505 -22.87 -12.98 -26.79
N ARG A 506 -23.60 -12.05 -26.19
CA ARG A 506 -23.08 -11.05 -25.25
C ARG A 506 -22.97 -11.61 -23.83
N SER A 507 -22.52 -12.85 -23.68
CA SER A 507 -22.43 -13.54 -22.38
C SER A 507 -21.18 -13.14 -21.59
N ALA A 508 -21.28 -13.17 -20.27
CA ALA A 508 -20.14 -12.86 -19.41
C ALA A 508 -19.11 -14.00 -19.46
N SER A 509 -17.84 -13.67 -19.68
CA SER A 509 -16.73 -14.64 -19.69
C SER A 509 -16.22 -14.95 -18.29
N LEU A 510 -16.36 -14.00 -17.36
CA LEU A 510 -15.99 -14.16 -15.96
C LEU A 510 -17.03 -13.46 -15.09
N VAL A 511 -17.69 -14.23 -14.22
CA VAL A 511 -18.64 -13.72 -13.21
C VAL A 511 -18.01 -13.93 -11.85
N CYS A 512 -18.09 -12.92 -10.98
CA CYS A 512 -17.51 -13.04 -9.66
C CYS A 512 -18.31 -12.40 -8.56
N LEU A 513 -18.25 -13.03 -7.39
CA LEU A 513 -19.08 -12.73 -6.25
C LEU A 513 -18.21 -12.38 -5.05
N THR A 514 -18.54 -11.29 -4.36
CA THR A 514 -17.82 -10.91 -3.14
C THR A 514 -18.74 -10.22 -2.12
N PRO A 515 -18.65 -10.56 -0.82
CA PRO A 515 -19.47 -9.94 0.22
C PRO A 515 -18.95 -8.58 0.71
N ARG A 516 -17.89 -8.01 0.11
CA ARG A 516 -17.29 -6.75 0.59
C ARG A 516 -17.22 -5.69 -0.51
N LYS A 517 -17.78 -4.50 -0.20
CA LYS A 517 -17.78 -3.30 -1.06
C LYS A 517 -16.38 -2.85 -1.49
N GLN A 518 -15.38 -3.13 -0.67
CA GLN A 518 -14.00 -2.67 -0.85
C GLN A 518 -13.13 -3.66 -1.63
N TRP A 519 -13.72 -4.74 -2.15
CA TRP A 519 -13.00 -5.68 -2.99
C TRP A 519 -13.54 -5.67 -4.41
N ARG A 520 -12.58 -5.46 -5.32
CA ARG A 520 -12.73 -4.96 -6.70
C ARG A 520 -13.08 -3.48 -6.72
N LYS A 521 -12.06 -2.63 -6.59
CA LYS A 521 -12.12 -1.41 -7.41
C LYS A 521 -12.31 -1.90 -8.84
N LYS A 522 -13.40 -1.49 -9.49
CA LYS A 522 -13.68 -1.77 -10.91
C LYS A 522 -12.41 -1.73 -11.75
N GLU A 523 -11.53 -0.77 -11.44
CA GLU A 523 -10.15 -0.57 -11.92
C GLU A 523 -9.32 -1.85 -12.17
N PHE A 524 -9.31 -2.85 -11.29
CA PHE A 524 -8.46 -4.05 -11.47
C PHE A 524 -8.98 -4.98 -12.58
N LEU A 525 -10.30 -5.17 -12.64
CA LEU A 525 -10.93 -5.98 -13.68
C LEU A 525 -11.05 -5.21 -15.01
N THR A 526 -11.12 -3.88 -14.94
CA THR A 526 -11.13 -3.01 -16.13
C THR A 526 -9.74 -2.68 -16.65
N HIS A 527 -8.69 -3.33 -16.14
CA HIS A 527 -7.34 -3.12 -16.62
C HIS A 527 -7.24 -3.47 -18.12
N SER A 528 -6.53 -2.65 -18.89
CA SER A 528 -6.37 -2.82 -20.35
C SER A 528 -5.89 -4.23 -20.71
N ASP A 529 -4.91 -4.72 -19.97
CA ASP A 529 -4.24 -6.02 -20.13
C ASP A 529 -5.13 -7.25 -19.97
N LEU A 530 -6.30 -7.10 -19.36
CA LEU A 530 -7.29 -8.18 -19.21
C LEU A 530 -8.35 -8.14 -20.31
N GLY A 531 -8.48 -7.04 -21.04
CA GLY A 531 -9.41 -6.94 -22.16
C GLY A 531 -10.89 -7.05 -21.79
N TYR A 532 -11.28 -6.83 -20.52
CA TYR A 532 -12.67 -6.89 -20.10
C TYR A 532 -13.40 -5.53 -20.20
N ASP A 533 -14.69 -5.58 -20.52
CA ASP A 533 -15.68 -4.60 -20.12
C ASP A 533 -16.42 -5.11 -18.89
N VAL A 534 -16.51 -4.32 -17.82
CA VAL A 534 -16.95 -4.79 -16.50
C VAL A 534 -18.22 -4.07 -16.08
N GLN A 535 -19.27 -4.86 -15.90
CA GLN A 535 -20.53 -4.42 -15.29
C GLN A 535 -20.55 -4.86 -13.83
N SER A 536 -20.99 -3.97 -12.94
CA SER A 536 -21.11 -4.25 -11.50
C SER A 536 -22.54 -4.09 -11.04
N LEU A 537 -23.07 -5.10 -10.34
CA LEU A 537 -24.38 -5.09 -9.72
C LEU A 537 -24.23 -5.26 -8.20
N ILE A 538 -25.13 -4.66 -7.43
CA ILE A 538 -25.26 -4.88 -5.99
C ILE A 538 -26.51 -5.72 -5.78
N ALA A 539 -26.35 -6.97 -5.34
CA ALA A 539 -27.46 -7.81 -4.92
C ALA A 539 -27.76 -7.54 -3.43
N THR A 540 -28.87 -6.86 -3.15
CA THR A 540 -29.38 -6.64 -1.79
C THR A 540 -30.80 -7.16 -1.68
N ARG A 541 -31.07 -8.04 -0.71
CA ARG A 541 -32.44 -8.50 -0.42
C ARG A 541 -33.21 -7.42 0.36
N LYS A 542 -34.51 -7.24 0.03
CA LYS A 542 -35.44 -6.36 0.76
C LYS A 542 -35.93 -6.93 2.12
N GLN A 543 -35.77 -8.24 2.35
CA GLN A 543 -36.46 -8.95 3.45
C GLN A 543 -35.56 -9.40 4.61
N PHE A 544 -34.23 -9.32 4.50
CA PHE A 544 -33.31 -9.56 5.62
C PHE A 544 -32.12 -8.62 5.49
N PRO A 545 -31.73 -7.87 6.54
CA PRO A 545 -30.59 -6.95 6.50
C PRO A 545 -29.27 -7.73 6.61
N GLY A 546 -28.98 -8.56 5.61
CA GLY A 546 -27.69 -9.25 5.46
C GLY A 546 -26.65 -8.39 4.73
N THR A 547 -25.37 -8.77 4.85
CA THR A 547 -24.24 -8.13 4.16
C THR A 547 -24.47 -8.14 2.63
N PRO A 548 -24.35 -7.00 1.93
CA PRO A 548 -24.57 -6.95 0.48
C PRO A 548 -23.54 -7.78 -0.28
N VAL A 549 -24.00 -8.54 -1.28
CA VAL A 549 -23.12 -9.27 -2.21
C VAL A 549 -22.94 -8.43 -3.47
N TYR A 550 -21.69 -8.20 -3.84
CA TYR A 550 -21.28 -7.50 -5.05
C TYR A 550 -21.00 -8.51 -6.15
N VAL A 551 -21.61 -8.27 -7.31
CA VAL A 551 -21.51 -9.12 -8.49
C VAL A 551 -20.79 -8.34 -9.58
N TYR A 552 -19.74 -8.92 -10.13
CA TYR A 552 -18.98 -8.33 -11.24
C TYR A 552 -19.04 -9.27 -12.43
N CYS A 553 -19.60 -8.79 -13.54
CA CYS A 553 -19.70 -9.50 -14.80
C CYS A 553 -18.72 -8.89 -15.79
N CYS A 554 -17.78 -9.70 -16.28
CA CYS A 554 -16.72 -9.29 -17.19
C CYS A 554 -16.98 -9.86 -18.58
N PHE A 555 -17.03 -9.00 -19.59
CA PHE A 555 -17.27 -9.32 -20.99
C PHE A 555 -15.98 -9.07 -21.79
N LYS A 556 -15.53 -10.00 -22.64
CA LYS A 556 -14.34 -9.76 -23.48
C LYS A 556 -14.62 -8.67 -24.52
N ARG A 557 -13.70 -7.71 -24.66
CA ARG A 557 -13.76 -6.66 -25.69
C ARG A 557 -13.49 -7.28 -27.07
N GLN A 558 -14.35 -6.96 -28.05
CA GLN A 558 -14.07 -7.27 -29.46
C GLN A 558 -12.95 -6.34 -29.93
N THR A 559 -11.81 -6.91 -30.30
CA THR A 559 -10.65 -6.17 -30.82
C THR A 559 -10.95 -5.58 -32.20
N LEU A 560 -11.14 -4.27 -32.27
CA LEU A 560 -10.80 -3.47 -33.46
C LEU A 560 -9.30 -3.15 -33.38
N SER A 561 -8.56 -3.45 -34.44
CA SER A 561 -7.10 -3.45 -34.54
C SER A 561 -6.43 -2.19 -33.96
N PRO A 562 -5.47 -2.30 -33.03
CA PRO A 562 -4.80 -1.14 -32.46
C PRO A 562 -3.55 -0.75 -33.27
N ALA A 563 -3.38 0.56 -33.48
CA ALA A 563 -2.09 1.14 -33.82
C ALA A 563 -1.12 0.97 -32.64
N THR A 564 0.08 0.50 -32.93
CA THR A 564 1.17 0.24 -31.99
C THR A 564 1.51 1.48 -31.15
N ILE A 565 1.30 1.40 -29.84
CA ILE A 565 1.92 2.28 -28.86
C ILE A 565 2.63 1.35 -27.87
N GLU A 566 3.96 1.44 -27.82
CA GLU A 566 4.77 0.66 -26.89
C GLU A 566 4.53 1.09 -25.43
N PRO A 567 4.49 0.14 -24.48
CA PRO A 567 4.32 0.45 -23.07
C PRO A 567 5.68 0.79 -22.43
N SER A 568 5.87 2.05 -22.02
CA SER A 568 7.01 2.47 -21.19
C SER A 568 6.82 2.05 -19.73
N LYS A 569 7.90 1.60 -19.09
CA LYS A 569 8.00 1.13 -17.70
C LYS A 569 7.34 2.09 -16.67
N PRO A 570 6.59 1.60 -15.66
CA PRO A 570 5.79 2.42 -14.74
C PRO A 570 6.53 3.00 -13.51
N GLU A 571 7.77 2.58 -13.23
CA GLU A 571 8.48 3.01 -12.01
C GLU A 571 9.27 4.32 -12.19
N GLU A 572 9.85 4.58 -13.36
CA GLU A 572 10.54 5.86 -13.64
C GLU A 572 9.57 7.01 -13.94
N THR A 573 8.38 6.70 -14.44
CA THR A 573 7.39 7.71 -14.86
C THR A 573 6.80 8.49 -13.68
N ASN A 574 6.69 7.89 -12.49
CA ASN A 574 6.14 8.57 -11.32
C ASN A 574 7.15 9.56 -10.70
N THR A 575 8.43 9.24 -10.64
CA THR A 575 9.48 10.16 -10.17
C THR A 575 9.69 11.30 -11.18
N ILE A 576 9.73 10.98 -12.48
CA ILE A 576 9.84 11.99 -13.55
C ILE A 576 8.60 12.91 -13.58
N ALA A 577 7.39 12.37 -13.41
CA ALA A 577 6.18 13.20 -13.33
C ALA A 577 6.13 14.07 -12.06
N ARG A 578 6.75 13.63 -10.96
CA ARG A 578 6.83 14.33 -9.67
C ARG A 578 7.84 15.48 -9.68
N ASP A 579 9.04 15.25 -10.20
CA ASP A 579 10.04 16.30 -10.38
C ASP A 579 9.53 17.34 -11.38
N SER A 580 8.88 16.89 -12.45
CA SER A 580 8.25 17.78 -13.42
C SER A 580 7.10 18.62 -12.83
N ALA A 581 6.36 18.12 -11.83
CA ALA A 581 5.33 18.90 -11.15
C ALA A 581 5.94 19.94 -10.19
N LEU A 582 7.03 19.59 -9.49
CA LEU A 582 7.77 20.52 -8.62
C LEU A 582 8.41 21.65 -9.42
N GLU A 583 9.06 21.33 -10.54
CA GLU A 583 9.59 22.31 -11.48
C GLU A 583 8.48 23.25 -11.97
N THR A 584 7.32 22.69 -12.33
CA THR A 584 6.16 23.48 -12.77
C THR A 584 5.71 24.45 -11.68
N TRP A 585 5.65 24.02 -10.41
CA TRP A 585 5.25 24.90 -9.31
C TRP A 585 6.30 25.98 -8.99
N LEU A 586 7.59 25.65 -9.06
CA LEU A 586 8.66 26.64 -8.88
C LEU A 586 8.65 27.69 -9.98
N GLU A 587 8.35 27.28 -11.21
CA GLU A 587 8.19 28.19 -12.36
C GLU A 587 6.98 29.12 -12.16
N LEU A 588 5.84 28.58 -11.72
CA LEU A 588 4.64 29.35 -11.39
C LEU A 588 4.86 30.33 -10.22
N GLU A 589 5.60 29.91 -9.19
CA GLU A 589 5.97 30.77 -8.06
C GLU A 589 6.87 31.94 -8.54
N LYS A 590 7.83 31.67 -9.42
CA LYS A 590 8.67 32.69 -10.04
C LYS A 590 7.83 33.67 -10.90
N GLU A 591 6.90 33.15 -11.69
CA GLU A 591 5.98 33.95 -12.52
C GLU A 591 5.09 34.84 -11.64
N LEU A 592 4.52 34.28 -10.56
CA LEU A 592 3.73 35.02 -9.57
C LEU A 592 4.55 36.15 -8.93
N ASN A 593 5.76 35.86 -8.45
CA ASN A 593 6.64 36.85 -7.81
C ASN A 593 7.05 37.96 -8.79
N THR A 594 7.31 37.61 -10.04
CA THR A 594 7.62 38.57 -11.12
C THR A 594 6.41 39.49 -11.35
N ARG A 595 5.21 38.91 -11.50
CA ARG A 595 3.98 39.69 -11.74
C ARG A 595 3.60 40.58 -10.55
N GLN A 596 3.76 40.10 -9.33
CA GLN A 596 3.60 40.90 -8.11
C GLN A 596 4.55 42.10 -8.09
N SER A 597 5.79 41.90 -8.52
CA SER A 597 6.80 42.95 -8.57
C SER A 597 6.49 44.00 -9.64
N GLU A 598 6.00 43.58 -10.81
CA GLU A 598 5.55 44.49 -11.89
C GLU A 598 4.34 45.34 -11.48
N LEU A 599 3.41 44.75 -10.72
CA LEU A 599 2.17 45.41 -10.27
C LEU A 599 2.33 46.13 -8.92
N LYS A 600 3.55 46.21 -8.39
CA LYS A 600 3.84 46.84 -7.10
C LYS A 600 3.32 48.28 -7.08
N GLY A 601 2.44 48.59 -6.10
CA GLY A 601 1.78 49.89 -5.95
C GLY A 601 0.42 50.03 -6.67
N ARG A 602 0.04 49.07 -7.53
CA ARG A 602 -1.29 49.00 -8.19
C ARG A 602 -2.12 47.78 -7.77
N LEU A 603 -1.53 46.89 -7.00
CA LEU A 603 -2.11 45.64 -6.52
C LEU A 603 -2.88 45.86 -5.22
N LEU A 604 -4.17 45.56 -5.20
CA LEU A 604 -4.99 45.55 -3.99
C LEU A 604 -5.01 44.14 -3.40
N VAL A 605 -4.66 43.98 -2.12
CA VAL A 605 -4.75 42.69 -1.44
C VAL A 605 -6.18 42.48 -0.94
N ILE A 606 -6.83 41.38 -1.34
CA ILE A 606 -8.12 40.97 -0.81
C ILE A 606 -7.86 39.99 0.33
N ASP A 607 -7.78 40.54 1.54
CA ASP A 607 -7.60 39.82 2.81
C ASP A 607 -8.88 39.79 3.65
N SER A 608 -9.91 40.51 3.23
CA SER A 608 -11.15 40.74 3.99
C SER A 608 -12.36 40.86 3.07
N PRO A 609 -13.58 40.56 3.57
CA PRO A 609 -14.82 40.79 2.81
C PRO A 609 -14.99 42.25 2.38
N GLU A 610 -14.57 43.20 3.22
CA GLU A 610 -14.62 44.64 2.94
C GLU A 610 -13.70 45.00 1.77
N ALA A 611 -12.47 44.46 1.75
CA ALA A 611 -11.55 44.63 0.63
C ALA A 611 -12.11 44.04 -0.67
N ARG A 612 -12.81 42.89 -0.59
CA ARG A 612 -13.48 42.27 -1.75
C ARG A 612 -14.60 43.14 -2.31
N VAL A 613 -15.45 43.69 -1.44
CA VAL A 613 -16.56 44.56 -1.86
C VAL A 613 -16.02 45.84 -2.46
N LYS A 614 -15.00 46.45 -1.83
CA LYS A 614 -14.34 47.65 -2.35
C LYS A 614 -13.72 47.41 -3.72
N ALA A 615 -12.98 46.31 -3.92
CA ALA A 615 -12.40 45.99 -5.22
C ALA A 615 -13.46 45.77 -6.32
N ALA A 616 -14.64 45.23 -5.97
CA ALA A 616 -15.75 45.11 -6.90
C ALA A 616 -16.38 46.47 -7.24
N GLN A 617 -16.55 47.36 -6.26
CA GLN A 617 -17.07 48.72 -6.45
C GLN A 617 -16.11 49.59 -7.29
N ASP A 618 -14.81 49.53 -6.99
CA ASP A 618 -13.77 50.24 -7.75
C ASP A 618 -13.76 49.79 -9.22
N GLN A 619 -14.03 48.50 -9.48
CA GLN A 619 -14.17 47.97 -10.83
C GLN A 619 -15.45 48.46 -11.52
N GLU A 620 -16.57 48.57 -10.79
CA GLU A 620 -17.82 49.13 -11.33
C GLU A 620 -17.66 50.60 -11.71
N GLN A 621 -17.00 51.38 -10.86
CA GLN A 621 -16.69 52.77 -11.13
C GLN A 621 -15.77 52.91 -12.34
N ALA A 622 -14.72 52.09 -12.43
CA ALA A 622 -13.81 52.08 -13.58
C ALA A 622 -14.51 51.72 -14.91
N VAL A 623 -15.53 50.85 -14.87
CA VAL A 623 -16.35 50.52 -16.05
C VAL A 623 -17.29 51.66 -16.41
N ALA A 624 -17.86 52.36 -15.43
CA ALA A 624 -18.75 53.50 -15.66
C ALA A 624 -18.02 54.74 -16.20
N GLU A 625 -16.75 54.92 -15.84
CA GLU A 625 -15.89 56.04 -16.28
C GLU A 625 -15.25 55.81 -17.66
N ALA A 626 -15.28 54.57 -18.18
CA ALA A 626 -14.72 54.25 -19.49
C ALA A 626 -15.61 54.78 -20.63
N THR A 627 -15.23 55.93 -21.18
CA THR A 627 -15.79 56.46 -22.45
C THR A 627 -15.22 55.67 -23.63
N GLU A 628 -15.97 55.58 -24.74
CA GLU A 628 -15.81 54.67 -25.90
C GLU A 628 -14.40 54.56 -26.54
N HIS A 629 -13.41 55.34 -26.13
CA HIS A 629 -12.07 55.39 -26.74
C HIS A 629 -10.90 55.26 -25.74
N SER A 630 -11.15 54.91 -24.46
CA SER A 630 -10.08 54.68 -23.47
C SER A 630 -10.06 53.23 -23.00
N GLU A 631 -8.87 52.62 -22.87
CA GLU A 631 -8.71 51.27 -22.34
C GLU A 631 -9.28 51.18 -20.92
N LEU A 632 -10.15 50.21 -20.68
CA LEU A 632 -10.74 49.93 -19.38
C LEU A 632 -9.65 49.79 -18.32
N ARG A 633 -9.68 50.65 -17.30
CA ARG A 633 -8.75 50.58 -16.17
C ARG A 633 -9.02 49.30 -15.39
N LYS A 634 -8.15 48.30 -15.56
CA LYS A 634 -8.19 47.04 -14.79
C LYS A 634 -7.85 47.29 -13.32
N ILE A 635 -8.69 46.81 -12.41
CA ILE A 635 -8.41 46.76 -10.97
C ILE A 635 -7.69 45.44 -10.66
N TYR A 636 -6.38 45.53 -10.46
CA TYR A 636 -5.54 44.38 -10.14
C TYR A 636 -5.63 44.03 -8.66
N VAL A 637 -5.81 42.75 -8.38
CA VAL A 637 -5.97 42.24 -7.02
C VAL A 637 -5.11 41.00 -6.79
N GLN A 638 -4.67 40.84 -5.55
CA GLN A 638 -4.09 39.61 -5.03
C GLN A 638 -5.09 38.96 -4.09
N VAL A 639 -5.28 37.66 -4.26
CA VAL A 639 -6.17 36.87 -3.42
C VAL A 639 -5.41 35.66 -2.89
N THR A 640 -5.53 35.40 -1.59
CA THR A 640 -5.10 34.16 -0.97
C THR A 640 -6.32 33.46 -0.38
N GLY A 641 -6.47 32.16 -0.65
CA GLY A 641 -7.59 31.39 -0.11
C GLY A 641 -7.52 29.90 -0.39
N GLU A 642 -8.40 29.13 0.25
CA GLU A 642 -8.52 27.69 0.09
C GLU A 642 -9.43 27.34 -1.11
N ILE A 643 -8.97 26.45 -1.99
CA ILE A 643 -9.76 25.94 -3.10
C ILE A 643 -10.86 25.03 -2.54
N THR A 644 -12.12 25.45 -2.61
CA THR A 644 -13.28 24.63 -2.20
C THR A 644 -13.85 23.78 -3.33
N ARG A 645 -13.64 24.20 -4.59
CA ARG A 645 -14.14 23.49 -5.77
C ARG A 645 -13.33 23.82 -7.03
N VAL A 646 -13.10 22.80 -7.86
CA VAL A 646 -12.48 22.92 -9.20
C VAL A 646 -13.47 22.44 -10.26
N ARG A 647 -13.69 23.23 -11.31
CA ARG A 647 -14.49 22.85 -12.49
C ARG A 647 -13.63 23.02 -13.75
N ARG A 648 -13.47 21.93 -14.50
CA ARG A 648 -12.60 21.86 -15.70
C ARG A 648 -13.46 21.84 -16.96
N PHE A 649 -13.03 22.56 -17.98
CA PHE A 649 -13.68 22.60 -19.29
C PHE A 649 -12.66 22.26 -20.39
N SER A 650 -13.12 21.68 -21.49
CA SER A 650 -12.29 21.16 -22.58
C SER A 650 -11.53 22.22 -23.39
N ASN A 651 -11.87 23.50 -23.24
CA ASN A 651 -11.40 24.58 -24.12
C ASN A 651 -10.33 25.48 -23.46
N GLY A 652 -9.45 24.94 -22.61
CA GLY A 652 -8.44 25.76 -21.92
C GLY A 652 -9.03 26.73 -20.90
N MET A 653 -10.14 26.33 -20.28
CA MET A 653 -10.88 27.12 -19.29
C MET A 653 -11.13 26.30 -18.03
N ALA A 654 -10.98 26.94 -16.87
CA ALA A 654 -11.32 26.32 -15.58
C ALA A 654 -11.86 27.37 -14.61
N PHE A 655 -12.78 26.95 -13.75
CA PHE A 655 -13.31 27.77 -12.66
C PHE A 655 -12.94 27.14 -11.33
N LEU A 656 -12.32 27.93 -10.47
CA LEU A 656 -12.04 27.60 -9.08
C LEU A 656 -13.01 28.39 -8.18
N SER A 657 -13.37 27.81 -7.05
CA SER A 657 -14.06 28.49 -5.97
C SER A 657 -13.08 28.62 -4.81
N LEU A 658 -12.73 29.85 -4.44
CA LEU A 658 -11.77 30.17 -3.39
C LEU A 658 -12.49 30.70 -2.16
N GLU A 659 -12.28 30.07 -1.02
CA GLU A 659 -12.71 30.56 0.29
C GLU A 659 -11.57 31.38 0.89
N LEU A 660 -11.85 32.62 1.28
CA LEU A 660 -10.81 33.54 1.74
C LEU A 660 -10.45 33.22 3.18
N ALA A 661 -9.14 33.22 3.49
CA ALA A 661 -8.62 32.93 4.80
C ALA A 661 -9.25 33.84 5.88
N GLY A 662 -9.78 33.25 6.95
CA GLY A 662 -10.39 33.98 8.07
C GLY A 662 -11.80 34.52 7.83
N SER A 663 -12.43 34.25 6.69
CA SER A 663 -13.78 34.73 6.39
C SER A 663 -14.84 33.63 6.59
N GLY A 664 -15.68 33.75 7.62
CA GLY A 664 -16.89 32.93 7.79
C GLY A 664 -18.01 33.32 6.82
N TYR A 665 -17.68 33.59 5.56
CA TYR A 665 -18.59 34.18 4.57
C TYR A 665 -19.22 33.08 3.70
N ASP A 666 -20.54 33.12 3.52
CA ASP A 666 -21.32 32.05 2.86
C ASP A 666 -21.03 31.83 1.36
N ARG A 667 -20.22 32.69 0.70
CA ARG A 667 -19.98 32.61 -0.76
C ARG A 667 -18.50 32.71 -1.17
N PRO A 668 -17.91 31.63 -1.71
CA PRO A 668 -16.53 31.65 -2.19
C PRO A 668 -16.37 32.62 -3.38
N LEU A 669 -15.18 33.18 -3.53
CA LEU A 669 -14.78 33.95 -4.70
C LEU A 669 -14.64 33.02 -5.90
N GLN A 670 -15.29 33.35 -7.01
CA GLN A 670 -15.06 32.63 -8.26
C GLN A 670 -13.78 33.13 -8.90
N VAL A 671 -12.90 32.19 -9.23
CA VAL A 671 -11.63 32.45 -9.89
C VAL A 671 -11.64 31.72 -11.22
N PHE A 672 -11.28 32.42 -12.28
CA PHE A 672 -11.35 31.91 -13.64
C PHE A 672 -9.97 31.90 -14.26
N LEU A 673 -9.63 30.70 -14.74
CA LEU A 673 -8.40 30.40 -15.42
C LEU A 673 -8.72 30.28 -16.89
N GLN A 674 -8.11 31.13 -17.69
CA GLN A 674 -8.18 31.07 -19.14
C GLN A 674 -6.76 31.00 -19.67
N ARG A 675 -6.49 29.98 -20.49
CA ARG A 675 -5.18 29.72 -21.06
C ARG A 675 -4.56 30.96 -21.71
N ASP A 676 -5.35 31.67 -22.52
CA ASP A 676 -4.85 32.83 -23.29
C ASP A 676 -4.45 34.00 -22.37
N THR A 677 -5.15 34.18 -21.25
CA THR A 677 -4.82 35.19 -20.23
C THR A 677 -3.57 34.83 -19.43
N LEU A 678 -3.35 33.54 -19.20
CA LEU A 678 -2.20 32.99 -18.49
C LEU A 678 -0.97 32.79 -19.38
N GLY A 679 -1.09 32.96 -20.70
CA GLY A 679 0.00 32.70 -21.65
C GLY A 679 0.43 31.22 -21.73
N TRP A 680 -0.36 30.28 -21.19
CA TRP A 680 0.03 28.88 -21.10
C TRP A 680 -0.23 28.11 -22.40
N SER A 681 0.56 27.06 -22.67
CA SER A 681 0.23 26.10 -23.72
C SER A 681 -0.96 25.21 -23.32
N PRO A 682 -1.67 24.56 -24.26
CA PRO A 682 -2.74 23.61 -23.93
C PRO A 682 -2.28 22.48 -23.01
N MET A 683 -1.05 21.98 -23.22
CA MET A 683 -0.42 20.96 -22.37
C MET A 683 -0.14 21.49 -20.97
N LEU A 684 0.48 22.67 -20.84
CA LEU A 684 0.78 23.27 -19.54
C LEU A 684 -0.51 23.57 -18.76
N PHE A 685 -1.53 24.11 -19.43
CA PHE A 685 -2.83 24.37 -18.81
C PHE A 685 -3.47 23.09 -18.26
N THR A 686 -3.49 22.02 -19.07
CA THR A 686 -4.03 20.73 -18.65
C THR A 686 -3.24 20.16 -17.48
N LYS A 687 -1.90 20.25 -17.54
CA LYS A 687 -0.98 19.82 -16.48
C LYS A 687 -1.29 20.57 -15.17
N VAL A 688 -1.22 21.90 -15.15
CA VAL A 688 -1.41 22.71 -13.92
C VAL A 688 -2.84 22.55 -13.37
N VAL A 689 -3.87 22.62 -14.20
CA VAL A 689 -5.26 22.45 -13.75
C VAL A 689 -5.54 21.02 -13.26
N SER A 690 -4.82 20.03 -13.78
CA SER A 690 -4.87 18.65 -13.26
C SER A 690 -4.19 18.51 -11.91
N LEU A 691 -3.36 19.47 -11.46
CA LEU A 691 -2.71 19.44 -10.16
C LEU A 691 -3.59 20.06 -9.05
N PHE A 692 -4.42 21.07 -9.35
CA PHE A 692 -5.30 21.67 -8.33
C PHE A 692 -6.26 20.67 -7.68
N ARG A 693 -6.35 20.73 -6.35
CA ARG A 693 -7.25 19.94 -5.51
C ARG A 693 -8.07 20.84 -4.60
N LYS A 694 -9.11 20.25 -4.02
CA LYS A 694 -9.89 20.90 -2.95
C LYS A 694 -9.05 20.86 -1.67
N GLY A 695 -8.95 21.98 -0.95
CA GLY A 695 -8.14 22.11 0.26
C GLY A 695 -6.79 22.80 0.01
N ASP A 696 -6.37 22.91 -1.25
CA ASP A 696 -5.14 23.61 -1.60
C ASP A 696 -5.30 25.10 -1.31
N GLU A 697 -4.35 25.70 -0.60
CA GLU A 697 -4.29 27.15 -0.48
C GLU A 697 -3.64 27.72 -1.74
N LEU A 698 -4.27 28.71 -2.37
CA LEU A 698 -3.86 29.31 -3.62
C LEU A 698 -3.61 30.80 -3.41
N VAL A 699 -2.48 31.28 -3.89
CA VAL A 699 -2.22 32.71 -4.12
C VAL A 699 -2.43 33.00 -5.60
N ALA A 700 -3.38 33.87 -5.92
CA ALA A 700 -3.67 34.28 -7.28
C ALA A 700 -3.58 35.80 -7.42
N VAL A 701 -2.92 36.25 -8.49
CA VAL A 701 -2.86 37.64 -8.92
C VAL A 701 -3.58 37.78 -10.26
N GLY A 702 -4.45 38.76 -10.35
CA GLY A 702 -5.29 38.97 -11.51
C GLY A 702 -6.04 40.28 -11.43
N PHE A 703 -7.13 40.40 -12.20
CA PHE A 703 -7.99 41.57 -12.14
C PHE A 703 -9.46 41.18 -11.93
N MET A 704 -10.21 42.08 -11.32
CA MET A 704 -11.64 41.89 -11.09
C MET A 704 -12.40 41.98 -12.42
N ALA A 705 -13.22 40.97 -12.70
CA ALA A 705 -14.07 40.88 -13.87
C ALA A 705 -15.50 40.49 -13.47
N ARG A 706 -16.43 40.56 -14.42
CA ARG A 706 -17.80 40.04 -14.26
C ARG A 706 -18.03 38.91 -15.25
N ASN A 707 -18.64 37.83 -14.79
CA ASN A 707 -19.13 36.80 -15.70
C ASN A 707 -20.36 37.30 -16.48
N ALA A 708 -20.80 36.51 -17.47
CA ALA A 708 -22.01 36.80 -18.26
C ALA A 708 -23.30 36.91 -17.42
N ARG A 709 -23.29 36.46 -16.15
CA ARG A 709 -24.41 36.57 -15.20
C ARG A 709 -24.27 37.78 -14.26
N GLY A 710 -23.27 38.63 -14.47
CA GLY A 710 -23.01 39.83 -13.68
C GLY A 710 -22.35 39.59 -12.32
N HIS A 711 -21.93 38.35 -12.00
CA HIS A 711 -21.23 38.09 -10.74
C HIS A 711 -19.75 38.45 -10.84
N SER A 712 -19.23 39.11 -9.81
CA SER A 712 -17.81 39.42 -9.67
C SER A 712 -16.97 38.16 -9.54
N MET A 713 -15.89 38.10 -10.31
CA MET A 713 -14.95 37.00 -10.39
C MET A 713 -13.54 37.53 -10.59
N LEU A 714 -12.55 36.74 -10.19
CA LEU A 714 -11.14 37.04 -10.45
C LEU A 714 -10.73 36.40 -11.78
N GLN A 715 -10.31 37.22 -12.75
CA GLN A 715 -9.59 36.73 -13.93
C GLN A 715 -8.10 36.66 -13.58
N VAL A 716 -7.53 35.46 -13.61
CA VAL A 716 -6.13 35.25 -13.17
C VAL A 716 -5.15 35.53 -14.29
N GLU A 717 -4.04 36.20 -13.96
CA GLU A 717 -2.87 36.40 -14.82
C GLU A 717 -1.63 35.64 -14.31
N ALA A 718 -1.49 35.47 -12.99
CA ALA A 718 -0.46 34.62 -12.40
C ALA A 718 -0.97 33.96 -11.11
N LEU A 719 -0.49 32.76 -10.80
CA LEU A 719 -0.89 32.03 -9.61
C LEU A 719 0.23 31.13 -9.10
N SER A 720 0.16 30.76 -7.83
CA SER A 720 0.92 29.68 -7.24
C SER A 720 0.14 29.10 -6.05
N LEU A 721 0.43 27.87 -5.66
CA LEU A 721 -0.07 27.35 -4.39
C LEU A 721 0.62 28.08 -3.24
N ALA A 722 -0.16 28.50 -2.23
CA ALA A 722 0.37 29.07 -1.01
C ALA A 722 1.05 27.96 -0.22
N ARG A 723 2.36 27.82 -0.43
CA ARG A 723 3.19 26.93 0.37
C ARG A 723 3.33 27.57 1.74
N THR A 724 2.57 27.11 2.73
CA THR A 724 2.73 27.55 4.14
C THR A 724 4.05 27.08 4.74
N GLY A 725 4.85 26.32 3.99
CA GLY A 725 6.27 26.10 4.25
C GLY A 725 6.58 25.14 5.38
N GLU A 726 5.58 24.54 6.04
CA GLU A 726 5.80 23.57 7.13
C GLU A 726 5.14 22.20 6.92
N TYR A 727 3.93 22.12 6.35
CA TYR A 727 3.21 20.85 6.20
C TYR A 727 2.05 20.93 5.19
N GLU A 728 1.95 19.94 4.30
CA GLU A 728 0.86 19.78 3.32
C GLU A 728 0.42 18.30 3.26
N ALA A 729 -0.88 18.04 3.09
CA ALA A 729 -1.41 16.68 2.88
C ALA A 729 -2.44 16.65 1.75
N TYR A 730 -2.21 15.80 0.76
CA TYR A 730 -2.99 15.68 -0.47
C TYR A 730 -3.95 14.48 -0.40
N ASN A 731 -5.23 14.61 -0.78
CA ASN A 731 -6.15 13.46 -0.81
C ASN A 731 -6.10 12.66 -2.10
#